data_AF-A0A443S4A6-F1
#
_entry.id   AF-A0A443S4A6-F1
#
_cell.length_a   1.000
_cell.length_b   1.000
_cell.length_c   1.000
_cell.angle_alpha   90.00
_cell.angle_beta   90.00
_cell.angle_gamma   90.00
#
_symmetry.space_group_name_H-M   'P 1'
#
loop_
_entity.id
_entity.type
_entity.pdbx_description
1 polymer ?
#
loop_
_entity_poly.entity_id
_entity_poly.type
_entity_poly.pdbx_seq_one_letter_code
_entity_poly.pdbx_strand_id
1 'polypeptide(L)'
;LVPELLRKKPKEHDSFDSLVVVDRVPQVGSDRFPKLKTVMNKLFSKFGAIKNEYYAFDESGNTKGFLFIEYETADQALEAVKDIDGYRLDKQHVLAVNLFNDIEKYANVPETWEPPKPQPYDDKGNLRSWLQDPDCYDHYSVLYDGGEMTAVYSNSNPQPTLVKERKLWTETVVLWSPLGTYLATFHKRGIALWGGEDFAQFNRFAHEGVSLIDFSPCEKYLVTFSSVLAATDDPNAIILWDVRTAIKKRSFHADNDHVIWPIFKWSIDDKYFARVSQDMLSIYETPSMMLLDKKSMKIPGIRNFSWSPSQNILAYWVAEDKDVPARVTLIEIPSRKELRAKNLFSVADCRMHWQKAGDYLCVKVDRYTKAKKEKNESKYSGSYYNFEIFHMREKQIPVDSIEIKEGIVAFSWEPVGSKFAIIHGDGPQLFSVSFYGIKPGATVSLLKKFENKQCNHLFWSPAGQYLVLAALRSLNNSLEFVDTSDFTVTTQSEHFMATDVEWDPTGRYVVTAVSWWAHKGDNAYWIWSFQGRLIRKHPLDNFCQLLWRPRPPSLLTEDKIKEIKRNLKKYSAEFEIKDRMVLSKVSKDILEKRKRLMGEFRSYREKRQENCKGNRNHYLELRYGENHQVENESENVEEETIEFFVKLEELVEED
;
A
#
# COMPACT_ATOMS: atom_id res chain seq x y z
N LEU A 1 -52.19 -33.73 16.05
CA LEU A 1 -52.56 -32.54 16.86
C LEU A 1 -52.04 -32.59 18.31
N VAL A 2 -52.19 -33.70 19.05
CA VAL A 2 -51.63 -33.83 20.43
C VAL A 2 -50.08 -34.00 20.49
N PRO A 3 -49.41 -34.69 19.55
CA PRO A 3 -47.93 -34.86 19.61
C PRO A 3 -47.12 -33.59 19.31
N GLU A 4 -47.64 -32.67 18.48
CA GLU A 4 -46.98 -31.39 18.17
C GLU A 4 -47.16 -30.35 19.29
N LEU A 5 -48.28 -30.39 20.01
CA LEU A 5 -48.50 -29.55 21.20
C LEU A 5 -47.63 -29.99 22.40
N LEU A 6 -47.28 -31.29 22.49
CA LEU A 6 -46.35 -31.82 23.50
C LEU A 6 -44.88 -31.49 23.21
N ARG A 7 -44.50 -31.19 21.96
CA ARG A 7 -43.15 -30.68 21.60
C ARG A 7 -42.95 -29.20 21.93
N LYS A 8 -44.05 -28.45 22.13
CA LYS A 8 -44.05 -27.02 22.47
C LYS A 8 -44.30 -26.74 23.96
N LYS A 9 -44.41 -27.77 24.81
CA LYS A 9 -44.29 -27.58 26.26
C LYS A 9 -42.81 -27.42 26.60
N PRO A 10 -42.39 -26.39 27.36
CA PRO A 10 -41.07 -26.40 27.97
C PRO A 10 -41.00 -27.68 28.81
N LYS A 11 -40.04 -28.55 28.52
CA LYS A 11 -39.64 -29.56 29.48
C LYS A 11 -39.07 -28.78 30.67
N GLU A 12 -39.54 -29.06 31.89
CA GLU A 12 -38.75 -28.77 33.08
C GLU A 12 -37.49 -29.63 32.97
N HIS A 13 -36.49 -29.09 32.28
CA HIS A 13 -35.13 -29.56 32.44
C HIS A 13 -34.67 -28.97 33.77
N ASP A 14 -34.32 -29.84 34.72
CA ASP A 14 -33.32 -29.55 35.75
C ASP A 14 -31.99 -29.27 35.04
N SER A 15 -31.93 -28.15 34.30
CA SER A 15 -30.73 -27.74 33.60
C SER A 15 -29.86 -27.03 34.62
N PHE A 16 -28.73 -27.63 34.97
CA PHE A 16 -27.69 -26.99 35.78
C PHE A 16 -27.08 -25.74 35.12
N ASP A 17 -27.55 -25.38 33.92
CA ASP A 17 -27.20 -24.19 33.15
C ASP A 17 -27.47 -22.87 33.90
N SER A 18 -28.43 -22.85 34.84
CA SER A 18 -28.72 -21.69 35.69
C SER A 18 -27.97 -21.70 37.02
N LEU A 19 -27.14 -22.72 37.28
CA LEU A 19 -26.39 -22.90 38.52
C LEU A 19 -24.95 -22.38 38.36
N VAL A 20 -24.61 -21.42 39.21
CA VAL A 20 -23.28 -20.81 39.29
C VAL A 20 -22.56 -21.32 40.52
N VAL A 21 -21.30 -21.72 40.35
CA VAL A 21 -20.38 -22.08 41.43
C VAL A 21 -19.44 -20.91 41.67
N VAL A 22 -19.44 -20.40 42.91
CA VAL A 22 -18.55 -19.33 43.34
C VAL A 22 -17.55 -19.91 44.32
N ASP A 23 -16.29 -19.94 43.92
CA ASP A 23 -15.17 -20.43 44.71
C ASP A 23 -14.35 -19.27 45.30
N ARG A 24 -13.52 -19.57 46.30
CA ARG A 24 -12.68 -18.62 47.07
C ARG A 24 -13.47 -17.56 47.84
N VAL A 25 -14.66 -17.92 48.28
CA VAL A 25 -15.46 -17.15 49.22
C VAL A 25 -14.76 -17.15 50.60
N PRO A 26 -14.80 -16.05 51.38
CA PRO A 26 -14.22 -16.04 52.72
C PRO A 26 -14.77 -17.16 53.62
N GLN A 27 -13.85 -17.86 54.30
CA GLN A 27 -14.18 -18.87 55.30
C GLN A 27 -14.51 -18.16 56.63
N VAL A 28 -15.75 -18.29 57.09
CA VAL A 28 -16.26 -17.61 58.28
C VAL A 28 -17.03 -18.56 59.18
N GLY A 29 -16.90 -18.37 60.50
CA GLY A 29 -17.74 -19.06 61.48
C GLY A 29 -19.15 -18.49 61.59
N SER A 30 -20.01 -19.17 62.38
CA SER A 30 -21.43 -18.87 62.58
C SER A 30 -21.73 -17.39 62.84
N ASP A 31 -20.87 -16.71 63.61
CA ASP A 31 -21.10 -15.33 64.06
C ASP A 31 -20.96 -14.30 62.94
N ARG A 32 -20.17 -14.62 61.90
CA ARG A 32 -19.91 -13.72 60.75
C ARG A 32 -20.64 -14.15 59.48
N PHE A 33 -21.24 -15.35 59.47
CA PHE A 33 -22.00 -15.88 58.35
C PHE A 33 -23.15 -14.94 57.87
N PRO A 34 -23.98 -14.33 58.74
CA PRO A 34 -25.04 -13.42 58.29
C PRO A 34 -24.53 -12.19 57.52
N LYS A 35 -23.32 -11.72 57.85
CA LYS A 35 -22.69 -10.61 57.15
C LYS A 35 -22.19 -11.03 55.77
N LEU A 36 -21.53 -12.19 55.68
CA LEU A 36 -21.09 -12.76 54.41
C LEU A 36 -22.27 -12.98 53.45
N LYS A 37 -23.36 -13.56 53.96
CA LYS A 37 -24.59 -13.81 53.20
C LYS A 37 -25.19 -12.52 52.63
N THR A 38 -25.23 -11.45 53.41
CA THR A 38 -25.71 -10.14 52.94
C THR A 38 -24.83 -9.57 51.81
N VAL A 39 -23.51 -9.71 51.93
CA VAL A 39 -22.56 -9.22 50.91
C VAL A 39 -22.67 -10.00 49.61
N MET A 40 -22.73 -11.34 49.68
CA MET A 40 -22.88 -12.20 48.50
C MET A 40 -24.22 -11.95 47.80
N ASN A 41 -25.33 -11.89 48.55
CA ASN A 41 -26.63 -11.57 47.98
C ASN A 41 -26.62 -10.21 47.24
N LYS A 42 -26.04 -9.16 47.84
CA LYS A 42 -25.97 -7.84 47.21
C LYS A 42 -25.10 -7.82 45.95
N LEU A 43 -24.08 -8.69 45.88
CA LEU A 43 -23.20 -8.78 44.72
C LEU A 43 -23.90 -9.50 43.55
N PHE A 44 -24.55 -10.63 43.84
CA PHE A 44 -25.13 -11.51 42.84
C PHE A 44 -26.59 -11.16 42.46
N SER A 45 -27.32 -10.42 43.30
CA SER A 45 -28.69 -9.97 42.99
C SER A 45 -28.77 -8.92 41.87
N LYS A 46 -27.62 -8.41 41.39
CA LYS A 46 -27.56 -7.42 40.30
C LYS A 46 -27.86 -8.02 38.93
N PHE A 47 -27.59 -9.32 38.76
CA PHE A 47 -27.72 -10.02 37.48
C PHE A 47 -29.08 -10.71 37.34
N GLY A 48 -29.81 -10.90 38.44
CA GLY A 48 -31.11 -11.54 38.43
C GLY A 48 -31.60 -11.85 39.84
N ALA A 49 -32.85 -12.31 39.94
CA ALA A 49 -33.39 -12.83 41.19
C ALA A 49 -32.73 -14.18 41.51
N ILE A 50 -32.16 -14.28 42.71
CA ILE A 50 -31.57 -15.52 43.23
C ILE A 50 -32.72 -16.42 43.69
N LYS A 51 -32.91 -17.58 43.04
CA LYS A 51 -33.92 -18.57 43.41
C LYS A 51 -33.48 -19.35 44.64
N ASN A 52 -32.27 -19.89 44.58
CA ASN A 52 -31.66 -20.65 45.67
C ASN A 52 -30.21 -20.22 45.85
N GLU A 53 -29.77 -20.19 47.11
CA GLU A 53 -28.37 -20.04 47.47
C GLU A 53 -28.00 -21.13 48.49
N TYR A 54 -26.89 -21.81 48.25
CA TYR A 54 -26.39 -22.87 49.13
C TYR A 54 -24.94 -22.60 49.52
N TYR A 55 -24.67 -22.55 50.82
CA TYR A 55 -23.34 -22.43 51.39
C TYR A 55 -22.93 -23.77 51.99
N ALA A 56 -21.75 -24.26 51.62
CA ALA A 56 -21.22 -25.48 52.20
C ALA A 56 -20.51 -25.18 53.54
N PHE A 57 -20.79 -25.99 54.56
CA PHE A 57 -20.19 -25.87 55.89
C PHE A 57 -19.28 -27.07 56.22
N ASP A 58 -18.24 -26.85 57.02
CA ASP A 58 -17.35 -27.87 57.58
C ASP A 58 -17.93 -28.49 58.87
N GLU A 59 -17.27 -29.53 59.38
CA GLU A 59 -17.68 -30.22 60.62
C GLU A 59 -17.60 -29.31 61.86
N SER A 60 -16.89 -28.19 61.77
CA SER A 60 -16.72 -27.18 62.83
C SER A 60 -17.72 -26.01 62.71
N GLY A 61 -18.61 -26.03 61.71
CA GLY A 61 -19.62 -24.99 61.46
C GLY A 61 -19.13 -23.75 60.71
N ASN A 62 -17.93 -23.77 60.12
CA ASN A 62 -17.42 -22.68 59.26
C ASN A 62 -17.76 -22.94 57.79
N THR A 63 -17.82 -21.88 56.98
CA THR A 63 -18.01 -22.01 55.52
C THR A 63 -16.77 -22.63 54.86
N LYS A 64 -16.97 -23.58 53.93
CA LYS A 64 -15.89 -24.28 53.20
C LYS A 64 -15.20 -23.42 52.15
N GLY A 65 -15.71 -22.21 51.90
CA GLY A 65 -15.12 -21.24 50.96
C GLY A 65 -15.68 -21.32 49.53
N PHE A 66 -16.78 -22.04 49.33
CA PHE A 66 -17.55 -22.01 48.08
C PHE A 66 -19.05 -21.95 48.36
N LEU A 67 -19.80 -21.44 47.40
CA LEU A 67 -21.26 -21.38 47.43
C LEU A 67 -21.83 -21.64 46.04
N PHE A 68 -23.10 -22.04 46.00
CA PHE A 68 -23.87 -22.22 44.76
C PHE A 68 -25.01 -21.21 44.73
N ILE A 69 -25.20 -20.58 43.57
CA ILE A 69 -26.29 -19.64 43.32
C ILE A 69 -27.06 -20.14 42.11
N GLU A 70 -28.36 -20.31 42.28
CA GLU A 70 -29.28 -20.69 41.23
C GLU A 70 -30.08 -19.46 40.79
N TYR A 71 -29.99 -19.14 39.50
CA TYR A 71 -30.75 -18.06 38.87
C TYR A 71 -32.04 -18.57 38.21
N GLU A 72 -32.92 -17.65 37.85
CA GLU A 72 -34.15 -17.98 37.14
C GLU A 72 -33.90 -18.43 35.70
N THR A 73 -32.84 -17.90 35.07
CA THR A 73 -32.50 -18.18 33.66
C THR A 73 -30.99 -18.42 33.51
N ALA A 74 -30.61 -19.21 32.50
CA ALA A 74 -29.21 -19.49 32.18
C ALA A 74 -28.44 -18.24 31.72
N ASP A 75 -29.12 -17.30 31.05
CA ASP A 75 -28.50 -16.04 30.61
C ASP A 75 -28.02 -15.18 31.79
N GLN A 76 -28.79 -15.14 32.89
CA GLN A 76 -28.40 -14.44 34.12
C GLN A 76 -27.18 -15.09 34.79
N ALA A 77 -27.10 -16.43 34.77
CA ALA A 77 -25.94 -17.17 35.27
C ALA A 77 -24.69 -16.88 34.42
N LEU A 78 -24.82 -16.83 33.10
CA LEU A 78 -23.75 -16.47 32.16
C LEU A 78 -23.25 -15.03 32.37
N GLU A 79 -24.16 -14.07 32.54
CA GLU A 79 -23.79 -12.67 32.84
C GLU A 79 -23.08 -12.55 34.20
N ALA A 80 -23.55 -13.25 35.23
CA ALA A 80 -22.91 -13.26 36.55
C ALA A 80 -21.48 -13.82 36.49
N VAL A 81 -21.26 -14.90 35.75
CA VAL A 81 -19.91 -15.49 35.53
C VAL A 81 -19.01 -14.49 34.82
N LYS A 82 -19.49 -13.89 33.72
CA LYS A 82 -18.71 -12.96 32.91
C LYS A 82 -18.24 -11.72 33.67
N ASP A 83 -19.08 -11.19 34.56
CA ASP A 83 -18.82 -9.93 35.26
C ASP A 83 -18.17 -10.10 36.64
N ILE A 84 -18.38 -11.24 37.32
CA ILE A 84 -17.88 -11.46 38.69
C ILE A 84 -16.65 -12.39 38.75
N ASP A 85 -16.36 -13.18 37.71
CA ASP A 85 -15.13 -13.96 37.71
C ASP A 85 -13.88 -13.06 37.80
N GLY A 86 -13.02 -13.31 38.79
CA GLY A 86 -11.87 -12.46 39.10
C GLY A 86 -12.18 -11.22 39.96
N TYR A 87 -13.40 -11.06 40.46
CA TYR A 87 -13.78 -9.95 41.33
C TYR A 87 -13.04 -10.01 42.68
N ARG A 88 -12.38 -8.90 43.05
CA ARG A 88 -11.66 -8.78 44.34
C ARG A 88 -12.60 -8.31 45.43
N LEU A 89 -12.98 -9.22 46.33
CA LEU A 89 -13.80 -8.89 47.49
C LEU A 89 -13.00 -8.15 48.56
N ASP A 90 -11.74 -8.57 48.79
CA ASP A 90 -10.77 -7.90 49.63
C ASP A 90 -9.33 -8.16 49.14
N LYS A 91 -8.31 -7.88 49.96
CA LYS A 91 -6.90 -8.08 49.58
C LYS A 91 -6.49 -9.56 49.44
N GLN A 92 -7.22 -10.48 50.07
CA GLN A 92 -6.91 -11.91 50.14
C GLN A 92 -7.86 -12.77 49.32
N HIS A 93 -9.10 -12.32 49.09
CA HIS A 93 -10.15 -13.08 48.42
C HIS A 93 -10.48 -12.48 47.05
N VAL A 94 -10.12 -13.24 46.01
CA VAL A 94 -10.51 -13.00 44.62
C VAL A 94 -11.45 -14.13 44.23
N LEU A 95 -12.71 -13.80 43.96
CA LEU A 95 -13.75 -14.76 43.64
C LEU A 95 -13.43 -15.42 42.29
N ALA A 96 -13.63 -16.73 42.22
CA ALA A 96 -13.60 -17.48 40.96
C ALA A 96 -15.02 -17.99 40.69
N VAL A 97 -15.60 -17.61 39.56
CA VAL A 97 -17.01 -17.89 39.26
C VAL A 97 -17.09 -18.73 38.00
N ASN A 98 -17.73 -19.90 38.08
CA ASN A 98 -17.85 -20.83 36.96
C ASN A 98 -19.30 -21.34 36.86
N LEU A 99 -19.70 -21.78 35.67
CA LEU A 99 -20.95 -22.53 35.53
C LEU A 99 -20.75 -23.94 36.09
N PHE A 100 -21.81 -24.51 36.66
CA PHE A 100 -21.75 -25.88 37.17
C PHE A 100 -21.38 -26.90 36.06
N ASN A 101 -21.88 -26.70 34.85
CA ASN A 101 -21.57 -27.55 33.70
C ASN A 101 -20.09 -27.50 33.26
N ASP A 102 -19.36 -26.45 33.60
CA ASP A 102 -17.94 -26.40 33.28
C ASP A 102 -17.15 -27.47 34.04
N ILE A 103 -17.68 -27.99 35.16
CA ILE A 103 -17.08 -29.11 35.88
C ILE A 103 -17.00 -30.36 35.00
N GLU A 104 -18.04 -30.68 34.22
CA GLU A 104 -18.00 -31.80 33.28
C GLU A 104 -17.03 -31.55 32.14
N LYS A 105 -16.93 -30.30 31.68
CA LYS A 105 -15.97 -29.91 30.64
C LYS A 105 -14.53 -30.09 31.12
N TYR A 106 -14.22 -29.68 32.36
CA TYR A 106 -12.89 -29.83 32.96
C TYR A 106 -12.59 -31.29 33.34
N ALA A 107 -13.59 -32.05 33.79
CA ALA A 107 -13.46 -33.48 34.10
C ALA A 107 -13.21 -34.33 32.84
N ASN A 108 -13.70 -33.89 31.68
CA ASN A 108 -13.54 -34.58 30.40
C ASN A 108 -12.37 -34.04 29.55
N VAL A 109 -11.50 -33.19 30.10
CA VAL A 109 -10.27 -32.80 29.38
C VAL A 109 -9.35 -34.03 29.34
N PRO A 110 -8.93 -34.50 28.16
CA PRO A 110 -8.00 -35.63 28.07
C PRO A 110 -6.67 -35.27 28.74
N GLU A 111 -6.16 -36.15 29.61
CA GLU A 111 -4.89 -35.97 30.33
C GLU A 111 -3.68 -35.88 29.37
N THR A 112 -3.80 -36.44 28.17
CA THR A 112 -2.79 -36.39 27.12
C THR A 112 -3.08 -35.26 26.14
N TRP A 113 -2.25 -34.21 26.18
CA TRP A 113 -2.22 -33.17 25.16
C TRP A 113 -1.71 -33.74 23.83
N GLU A 114 -2.55 -33.70 22.80
CA GLU A 114 -2.11 -33.96 21.43
C GLU A 114 -1.84 -32.63 20.72
N PRO A 115 -0.65 -32.45 20.09
CA PRO A 115 -0.40 -31.28 19.27
C PRO A 115 -1.44 -31.25 18.13
N PRO A 116 -2.03 -30.07 17.83
CA PRO A 116 -2.97 -29.94 16.73
C PRO A 116 -2.31 -30.43 15.44
N LYS A 117 -3.02 -31.28 14.68
CA LYS A 117 -2.51 -31.77 13.41
C LYS A 117 -2.23 -30.57 12.49
N PRO A 118 -1.04 -30.49 11.86
CA PRO A 118 -0.76 -29.42 10.92
C PRO A 118 -1.83 -29.43 9.83
N GLN A 119 -2.39 -28.26 9.53
CA GLN A 119 -3.39 -28.14 8.47
C GLN A 119 -2.81 -28.68 7.16
N PRO A 120 -3.58 -29.45 6.37
CA PRO A 120 -3.13 -29.89 5.06
C PRO A 120 -2.74 -28.68 4.21
N TYR A 121 -1.60 -28.78 3.52
CA TYR A 121 -1.08 -27.70 2.70
C TYR A 121 -2.03 -27.45 1.53
N ASP A 122 -2.60 -26.25 1.48
CA ASP A 122 -3.41 -25.77 0.36
C ASP A 122 -2.47 -25.16 -0.69
N ASP A 123 -2.27 -25.88 -1.80
CA ASP A 123 -1.48 -25.38 -2.92
C ASP A 123 -2.26 -24.32 -3.68
N LYS A 124 -1.96 -23.05 -3.39
CA LYS A 124 -2.59 -21.89 -4.04
C LYS A 124 -1.97 -21.56 -5.41
N GLY A 125 -1.22 -22.50 -5.98
CA GLY A 125 -0.56 -22.38 -7.26
C GLY A 125 0.65 -21.45 -7.24
N ASN A 126 1.17 -21.15 -8.43
CA ASN A 126 2.36 -20.32 -8.57
C ASN A 126 2.02 -18.83 -8.42
N LEU A 127 2.25 -18.28 -7.23
CA LEU A 127 2.05 -16.85 -6.95
C LEU A 127 3.00 -15.93 -7.74
N ARG A 128 4.06 -16.49 -8.32
CA ARG A 128 5.10 -15.79 -9.08
C ARG A 128 5.16 -16.22 -10.55
N SER A 129 4.07 -16.79 -11.07
CA SER A 129 3.95 -17.25 -12.46
C SER A 129 4.39 -16.22 -13.49
N TRP A 130 4.03 -14.96 -13.29
CA TRP A 130 4.37 -13.85 -14.16
C TRP A 130 5.89 -13.62 -14.34
N LEU A 131 6.73 -14.04 -13.38
CA LEU A 131 8.19 -13.97 -13.52
C LEU A 131 8.75 -15.00 -14.49
N GLN A 132 7.97 -16.04 -14.84
CA GLN A 132 8.35 -17.10 -15.76
C GLN A 132 8.02 -16.75 -17.22
N ASP A 133 7.42 -15.58 -17.47
CA ASP A 133 7.17 -15.12 -18.83
C ASP A 133 8.50 -14.99 -19.61
N PRO A 134 8.68 -15.71 -20.73
CA PRO A 134 9.92 -15.72 -21.49
C PRO A 134 10.28 -14.35 -22.08
N ASP A 135 9.29 -13.50 -22.34
CA ASP A 135 9.47 -12.16 -22.93
C ASP A 135 9.60 -11.08 -21.85
N CYS A 136 9.49 -11.45 -20.57
CA CYS A 136 9.64 -10.56 -19.42
C CYS A 136 8.67 -9.36 -19.48
N TYR A 137 7.42 -9.58 -19.90
CA TYR A 137 6.40 -8.54 -19.87
C TYR A 137 5.94 -8.25 -18.45
N ASP A 138 6.12 -7.00 -18.03
CA ASP A 138 5.63 -6.56 -16.73
C ASP A 138 4.12 -6.38 -16.74
N HIS A 139 3.51 -6.69 -15.60
CA HIS A 139 2.08 -6.50 -15.38
C HIS A 139 1.83 -5.13 -14.74
N TYR A 140 0.68 -4.54 -15.03
CA TYR A 140 0.19 -3.35 -14.35
C TYR A 140 -1.30 -3.46 -14.09
N SER A 141 -1.75 -2.88 -12.99
CA SER A 141 -3.18 -2.78 -12.65
C SER A 141 -3.72 -1.43 -13.10
N VAL A 142 -4.94 -1.42 -13.61
CA VAL A 142 -5.68 -0.23 -14.01
C VAL A 142 -7.04 -0.24 -13.32
N LEU A 143 -7.37 0.87 -12.68
CA LEU A 143 -8.69 1.16 -12.14
C LEU A 143 -9.34 2.22 -13.03
N TYR A 144 -10.51 1.93 -13.57
CA TYR A 144 -11.24 2.82 -14.48
C TYR A 144 -12.76 2.73 -14.25
N ASP A 145 -13.54 3.48 -15.04
CA ASP A 145 -14.99 3.60 -14.88
C ASP A 145 -15.37 4.13 -13.47
N GLY A 146 -14.64 5.13 -12.98
CA GLY A 146 -14.89 5.76 -11.69
C GLY A 146 -14.60 4.87 -10.47
N GLY A 147 -13.88 3.75 -10.67
CA GLY A 147 -13.56 2.78 -9.64
C GLY A 147 -14.37 1.48 -9.73
N GLU A 148 -15.32 1.38 -10.65
CA GLU A 148 -16.12 0.16 -10.80
C GLU A 148 -15.36 -0.99 -11.48
N MET A 149 -14.40 -0.69 -12.37
CA MET A 149 -13.68 -1.72 -13.11
C MET A 149 -12.22 -1.75 -12.72
N THR A 150 -11.74 -2.93 -12.33
CA THR A 150 -10.32 -3.19 -12.10
C THR A 150 -9.83 -4.23 -13.10
N ALA A 151 -8.80 -3.86 -13.85
CA ALA A 151 -8.16 -4.73 -14.84
C ALA A 151 -6.66 -4.87 -14.55
N VAL A 152 -6.11 -6.05 -14.84
CA VAL A 152 -4.68 -6.32 -14.85
C VAL A 152 -4.28 -6.60 -16.29
N TYR A 153 -3.32 -5.82 -16.78
CA TYR A 153 -2.77 -5.95 -18.12
C TYR A 153 -1.33 -6.44 -18.06
N SER A 154 -0.94 -7.23 -19.04
CA SER A 154 0.46 -7.50 -19.36
C SER A 154 0.90 -6.52 -20.45
N ASN A 155 2.06 -5.89 -20.28
CA ASN A 155 2.61 -4.89 -21.20
C ASN A 155 3.18 -5.49 -22.49
N SER A 156 2.50 -6.50 -23.05
CA SER A 156 2.88 -7.15 -24.31
C SER A 156 2.91 -6.17 -25.48
N ASN A 157 3.83 -6.36 -26.41
CA ASN A 157 3.87 -5.59 -27.65
C ASN A 157 3.17 -6.36 -28.79
N PRO A 158 2.39 -5.70 -29.65
CA PRO A 158 2.15 -4.25 -29.74
C PRO A 158 0.90 -3.76 -29.00
N GLN A 159 0.02 -4.63 -28.50
CA GLN A 159 -1.12 -4.25 -27.65
C GLN A 159 -1.02 -4.95 -26.29
N PRO A 160 -1.38 -4.26 -25.19
CA PRO A 160 -1.38 -4.88 -23.88
C PRO A 160 -2.42 -6.01 -23.85
N THR A 161 -2.02 -7.15 -23.30
CA THR A 161 -2.90 -8.31 -23.17
C THR A 161 -3.66 -8.18 -21.87
N LEU A 162 -4.99 -8.24 -21.93
CA LEU A 162 -5.82 -8.28 -20.74
C LEU A 162 -5.66 -9.63 -20.05
N VAL A 163 -5.10 -9.65 -18.84
CA VAL A 163 -4.91 -10.87 -18.05
C VAL A 163 -6.18 -11.18 -17.27
N LYS A 164 -6.70 -10.17 -16.56
CA LYS A 164 -7.92 -10.31 -15.76
C LYS A 164 -8.65 -9.00 -15.67
N GLU A 165 -9.97 -9.07 -15.72
CA GLU A 165 -10.86 -7.94 -15.49
C GLU A 165 -12.00 -8.37 -14.57
N ARG A 166 -12.36 -7.50 -13.65
CA ARG A 166 -13.46 -7.75 -12.74
C ARG A 166 -14.16 -6.46 -12.34
N LYS A 167 -15.49 -6.49 -12.43
CA LYS A 167 -16.37 -5.44 -11.93
C LYS A 167 -16.46 -5.50 -10.39
N LEU A 168 -16.38 -4.33 -9.76
CA LEU A 168 -16.42 -4.10 -8.32
C LEU A 168 -15.40 -4.96 -7.56
N TRP A 169 -14.19 -5.07 -8.11
CA TRP A 169 -13.12 -5.82 -7.46
C TRP A 169 -12.58 -5.09 -6.22
N THR A 170 -12.57 -3.76 -6.24
CA THR A 170 -12.28 -2.91 -5.09
C THR A 170 -13.34 -1.83 -4.98
N GLU A 171 -13.59 -1.32 -3.77
CA GLU A 171 -14.51 -0.19 -3.54
C GLU A 171 -13.82 1.17 -3.62
N THR A 172 -12.51 1.24 -3.36
CA THR A 172 -11.77 2.52 -3.29
C THR A 172 -10.55 2.53 -4.20
N VAL A 173 -9.47 1.86 -3.80
CA VAL A 173 -8.19 1.83 -4.49
C VAL A 173 -7.65 0.42 -4.57
N VAL A 174 -6.61 0.22 -5.35
CA VAL A 174 -5.89 -1.06 -5.43
C VAL A 174 -4.43 -0.83 -5.08
N LEU A 175 -3.81 -1.77 -4.39
CA LEU A 175 -2.38 -1.71 -4.05
C LEU A 175 -1.72 -3.05 -4.28
N TRP A 176 -0.51 -3.03 -4.85
CA TRP A 176 0.32 -4.22 -4.93
C TRP A 176 1.12 -4.39 -3.64
N SER A 177 1.39 -5.64 -3.29
CA SER A 177 2.38 -5.95 -2.25
C SER A 177 3.80 -5.61 -2.74
N PRO A 178 4.77 -5.35 -1.84
CA PRO A 178 6.11 -4.88 -2.20
C PRO A 178 6.89 -5.76 -3.20
N LEU A 179 6.64 -7.07 -3.24
CA LEU A 179 7.25 -8.00 -4.20
C LEU A 179 6.30 -8.38 -5.34
N GLY A 180 5.12 -7.75 -5.42
CA GLY A 180 4.11 -8.01 -6.43
C GLY A 180 3.44 -9.38 -6.32
N THR A 181 3.62 -10.13 -5.23
CA THR A 181 3.01 -11.45 -5.05
C THR A 181 1.48 -11.34 -4.92
N TYR A 182 1.00 -10.31 -4.23
CA TYR A 182 -0.41 -10.10 -3.92
C TYR A 182 -0.93 -8.77 -4.45
N LEU A 183 -2.19 -8.79 -4.89
CA LEU A 183 -2.99 -7.60 -5.13
C LEU A 183 -3.93 -7.39 -3.94
N ALA A 184 -3.90 -6.22 -3.32
CA ALA A 184 -4.75 -5.86 -2.19
C ALA A 184 -5.93 -5.01 -2.66
N THR A 185 -7.14 -5.44 -2.32
CA THR A 185 -8.39 -4.71 -2.59
C THR A 185 -9.07 -4.28 -1.31
N PHE A 186 -9.71 -3.11 -1.36
CA PHE A 186 -10.34 -2.47 -0.21
C PHE A 186 -11.86 -2.69 -0.27
N HIS A 187 -12.42 -3.17 0.84
CA HIS A 187 -13.86 -3.34 1.02
C HIS A 187 -14.28 -2.80 2.39
N LYS A 188 -15.54 -2.38 2.54
CA LYS A 188 -16.05 -1.87 3.83
C LYS A 188 -15.88 -2.85 4.99
N ARG A 189 -16.01 -4.15 4.72
CA ARG A 189 -15.90 -5.24 5.71
C ARG A 189 -14.44 -5.67 5.99
N GLY A 190 -13.47 -5.20 5.21
CA GLY A 190 -12.10 -5.69 5.30
C GLY A 190 -11.30 -5.63 4.00
N ILE A 191 -10.09 -6.14 4.08
CA ILE A 191 -9.16 -6.18 2.94
C ILE A 191 -9.11 -7.61 2.42
N ALA A 192 -9.05 -7.77 1.10
CA ALA A 192 -8.80 -9.04 0.46
C ALA A 192 -7.46 -9.01 -0.28
N LEU A 193 -6.70 -10.10 -0.16
CA LEU A 193 -5.49 -10.32 -0.94
C LEU A 193 -5.78 -11.34 -2.02
N TRP A 194 -5.36 -11.05 -3.23
CA TRP A 194 -5.51 -11.88 -4.42
C TRP A 194 -4.14 -12.25 -4.96
N GLY A 195 -3.98 -13.48 -5.45
CA GLY A 195 -2.70 -13.95 -5.97
C GLY A 195 -2.86 -15.12 -6.92
N GLY A 196 -1.74 -15.58 -7.49
CA GLY A 196 -1.72 -16.63 -8.50
C GLY A 196 -2.03 -16.12 -9.91
N GLU A 197 -2.12 -17.04 -10.86
CA GLU A 197 -2.38 -16.75 -12.29
C GLU A 197 -3.78 -16.19 -12.51
N ASP A 198 -4.78 -16.80 -11.88
CA ASP A 198 -6.18 -16.41 -12.01
C ASP A 198 -6.62 -15.26 -11.09
N PHE A 199 -5.69 -14.74 -10.28
CA PHE A 199 -5.99 -13.83 -9.17
C PHE A 199 -7.09 -14.40 -8.26
N ALA A 200 -6.88 -15.62 -7.77
CA ALA A 200 -7.76 -16.23 -6.78
C ALA A 200 -7.60 -15.53 -5.43
N GLN A 201 -8.66 -15.57 -4.61
CA GLN A 201 -8.63 -14.95 -3.29
C GLN A 201 -7.67 -15.75 -2.38
N PHE A 202 -6.56 -15.13 -1.99
CA PHE A 202 -5.56 -15.72 -1.13
C PHE A 202 -6.02 -15.72 0.33
N ASN A 203 -6.29 -14.54 0.91
CA ASN A 203 -6.76 -14.39 2.29
C ASN A 203 -7.64 -13.13 2.42
N ARG A 204 -8.48 -13.09 3.46
CA ARG A 204 -9.31 -11.93 3.82
C ARG A 204 -9.05 -11.52 5.26
N PHE A 205 -8.88 -10.23 5.48
CA PHE A 205 -8.59 -9.62 6.76
C PHE A 205 -9.83 -8.82 7.20
N ALA A 206 -10.56 -9.34 8.18
CA ALA A 206 -11.77 -8.71 8.68
C ALA A 206 -11.41 -7.50 9.56
N HIS A 207 -11.47 -6.30 8.95
CA HIS A 207 -11.24 -5.03 9.61
C HIS A 207 -12.15 -3.98 8.96
N GLU A 208 -13.12 -3.47 9.72
CA GLU A 208 -14.12 -2.56 9.18
C GLU A 208 -13.59 -1.13 9.05
N GLY A 209 -13.98 -0.45 7.97
CA GLY A 209 -13.65 0.96 7.75
C GLY A 209 -12.16 1.23 7.49
N VAL A 210 -11.42 0.24 7.00
CA VAL A 210 -10.00 0.42 6.61
C VAL A 210 -9.90 1.47 5.51
N SER A 211 -9.03 2.44 5.73
CA SER A 211 -8.65 3.45 4.74
C SER A 211 -7.24 3.29 4.23
N LEU A 212 -6.31 2.76 5.04
CA LEU A 212 -4.90 2.61 4.68
C LEU A 212 -4.37 1.22 5.04
N ILE A 213 -3.47 0.70 4.20
CA ILE A 213 -2.74 -0.54 4.44
C ILE A 213 -1.26 -0.35 4.13
N ASP A 214 -0.43 -1.18 4.75
CA ASP A 214 1.01 -1.22 4.49
C ASP A 214 1.52 -2.64 4.71
N PHE A 215 2.44 -3.07 3.87
CA PHE A 215 3.02 -4.41 3.94
C PHE A 215 4.41 -4.32 4.53
N SER A 216 4.81 -5.38 5.23
CA SER A 216 6.22 -5.55 5.53
C SER A 216 7.02 -5.76 4.24
N PRO A 217 8.27 -5.29 4.15
CA PRO A 217 9.13 -5.43 2.96
C PRO A 217 9.21 -6.85 2.38
N CYS A 218 9.19 -7.89 3.23
CA CYS A 218 9.19 -9.29 2.78
C CYS A 218 7.80 -9.94 2.69
N GLU A 219 6.71 -9.17 2.73
CA GLU A 219 5.31 -9.62 2.59
C GLU A 219 4.83 -10.63 3.66
N LYS A 220 5.49 -10.68 4.82
CA LYS A 220 5.10 -11.56 5.93
C LYS A 220 3.94 -10.99 6.73
N TYR A 221 3.89 -9.67 6.87
CA TYR A 221 2.92 -8.97 7.72
C TYR A 221 2.18 -7.90 6.93
N LEU A 222 0.92 -7.69 7.32
CA LEU A 222 0.06 -6.64 6.77
C LEU A 222 -0.41 -5.77 7.93
N VAL A 223 -0.17 -4.47 7.82
CA VAL A 223 -0.67 -3.45 8.73
C VAL A 223 -1.90 -2.82 8.11
N THR A 224 -2.94 -2.66 8.89
CA THR A 224 -4.23 -2.12 8.44
C THR A 224 -4.67 -1.03 9.39
N PHE A 225 -5.14 0.09 8.85
CA PHE A 225 -5.57 1.24 9.62
C PHE A 225 -7.00 1.64 9.22
N SER A 226 -7.86 1.73 10.23
CA SER A 226 -9.23 2.20 10.09
C SER A 226 -9.35 3.60 10.65
N SER A 227 -9.62 4.56 9.76
CA SER A 227 -9.86 5.95 10.15
C SER A 227 -11.18 6.12 10.91
N VAL A 228 -12.15 5.22 10.67
CA VAL A 228 -13.45 5.24 11.36
C VAL A 228 -13.27 4.83 12.82
N LEU A 229 -12.55 3.72 13.06
CA LEU A 229 -12.28 3.22 14.41
C LEU A 229 -11.29 4.11 15.17
N ALA A 230 -10.36 4.77 14.47
CA ALA A 230 -9.51 5.80 15.05
C ALA A 230 -10.33 6.99 15.60
N ALA A 231 -11.38 7.41 14.88
CA ALA A 231 -12.24 8.50 15.33
C ALA A 231 -13.07 8.16 16.58
N THR A 232 -13.31 6.86 16.83
CA THR A 232 -14.02 6.36 18.02
C THR A 232 -13.08 5.94 19.16
N ASP A 233 -11.76 6.19 19.02
CA ASP A 233 -10.71 5.77 19.96
C ASP A 233 -10.74 4.26 20.29
N ASP A 234 -11.07 3.44 19.29
CA ASP A 234 -11.12 1.99 19.46
C ASP A 234 -9.67 1.42 19.54
N PRO A 235 -9.36 0.52 20.50
CA PRO A 235 -8.06 -0.16 20.58
C PRO A 235 -7.66 -0.94 19.33
N ASN A 236 -8.59 -1.18 18.41
CA ASN A 236 -8.40 -1.91 17.16
C ASN A 236 -8.26 -1.00 15.93
N ALA A 237 -8.05 0.30 16.10
CA ALA A 237 -7.86 1.22 14.98
C ALA A 237 -6.71 0.80 14.05
N ILE A 238 -5.61 0.26 14.61
CA ILE A 238 -4.51 -0.31 13.84
C ILE A 238 -4.38 -1.80 14.17
N ILE A 239 -4.39 -2.66 13.14
CA ILE A 239 -4.23 -4.10 13.32
C ILE A 239 -3.08 -4.63 12.46
N LEU A 240 -2.23 -5.42 13.11
CA LEU A 240 -1.15 -6.17 12.48
C LEU A 240 -1.59 -7.63 12.25
N TRP A 241 -1.51 -8.07 11.02
CA TRP A 241 -1.89 -9.39 10.57
C TRP A 241 -0.69 -10.16 10.04
N ASP A 242 -0.71 -11.48 10.23
CA ASP A 242 0.17 -12.38 9.51
C ASP A 242 -0.47 -12.73 8.15
N VAL A 243 0.24 -12.44 7.06
CA VAL A 243 -0.29 -12.56 5.70
C VAL A 243 -0.61 -14.01 5.35
N ARG A 244 0.22 -14.96 5.81
CA ARG A 244 0.09 -16.39 5.47
C ARG A 244 -1.08 -17.02 6.21
N THR A 245 -1.19 -16.74 7.51
CA THR A 245 -2.21 -17.37 8.37
C THR A 245 -3.51 -16.58 8.44
N ALA A 246 -3.52 -15.32 8.00
CA ALA A 246 -4.61 -14.37 8.19
C ALA A 246 -5.00 -14.12 9.66
N ILE A 247 -4.14 -14.51 10.61
CA ILE A 247 -4.40 -14.35 12.03
C ILE A 247 -3.99 -12.94 12.47
N LYS A 248 -4.87 -12.28 13.22
CA LYS A 248 -4.56 -11.04 13.95
C LYS A 248 -3.47 -11.32 14.98
N LYS A 249 -2.29 -10.71 14.79
CA LYS A 249 -1.18 -10.84 15.75
C LYS A 249 -1.29 -9.83 16.88
N ARG A 250 -1.56 -8.57 16.55
CA ARG A 250 -1.62 -7.48 17.54
C ARG A 250 -2.49 -6.34 17.04
N SER A 251 -3.12 -5.61 17.96
CA SER A 251 -3.75 -4.33 17.70
C SER A 251 -3.08 -3.20 18.50
N PHE A 252 -3.19 -1.99 17.96
CA PHE A 252 -2.66 -0.76 18.55
C PHE A 252 -3.70 0.35 18.42
N HIS A 253 -3.71 1.25 19.42
CA HIS A 253 -4.46 2.50 19.37
C HIS A 253 -3.87 3.43 18.30
N ALA A 254 -4.75 4.20 17.66
CA ALA A 254 -4.36 5.34 16.85
C ALA A 254 -4.12 6.53 17.77
N ASP A 255 -2.95 7.16 17.68
CA ASP A 255 -2.70 8.40 18.42
C ASP A 255 -3.51 9.52 17.71
N ASN A 256 -4.27 10.33 18.46
CA ASN A 256 -5.23 11.32 17.90
C ASN A 256 -4.59 12.53 17.17
N ASP A 257 -3.27 12.69 17.27
CA ASP A 257 -2.54 13.73 16.53
C ASP A 257 -2.22 13.24 15.12
N HIS A 258 -2.52 14.07 14.11
CA HIS A 258 -2.22 13.89 12.67
C HIS A 258 -1.36 12.65 12.35
N VAL A 259 -2.04 11.55 12.02
CA VAL A 259 -1.40 10.27 11.73
C VAL A 259 -0.61 10.35 10.42
N ILE A 260 0.71 10.35 10.51
CA ILE A 260 1.59 10.27 9.33
C ILE A 260 1.75 8.79 8.95
N TRP A 261 1.19 8.41 7.81
CA TRP A 261 1.35 7.05 7.26
C TRP A 261 2.66 6.92 6.46
N PRO A 262 3.38 5.78 6.55
CA PRO A 262 3.18 4.64 7.46
C PRO A 262 3.59 4.94 8.91
N ILE A 263 2.72 4.53 9.85
CA ILE A 263 2.95 4.68 11.29
C ILE A 263 4.04 3.73 11.78
N PHE A 264 3.96 2.49 11.30
CA PHE A 264 4.94 1.46 11.56
C PHE A 264 5.91 1.41 10.38
N LYS A 265 7.18 1.66 10.65
CA LYS A 265 8.23 1.47 9.66
C LYS A 265 8.99 0.19 9.99
N TRP A 266 9.18 -0.62 8.98
CA TRP A 266 9.79 -1.94 9.07
C TRP A 266 11.29 -1.91 8.77
N SER A 267 12.04 -2.79 9.41
CA SER A 267 13.37 -3.16 8.96
C SER A 267 13.28 -3.98 7.67
N ILE A 268 14.35 -3.98 6.87
CA ILE A 268 14.41 -4.67 5.58
C ILE A 268 14.16 -6.18 5.66
N ASP A 269 14.50 -6.80 6.79
CA ASP A 269 14.38 -8.24 7.03
C ASP A 269 13.04 -8.66 7.68
N ASP A 270 12.13 -7.71 7.89
CA ASP A 270 10.88 -7.83 8.66
C ASP A 270 11.09 -8.26 10.12
N LYS A 271 12.32 -8.24 10.65
CA LYS A 271 12.61 -8.69 12.01
C LYS A 271 12.16 -7.68 13.06
N TYR A 272 12.24 -6.40 12.73
CA TYR A 272 11.86 -5.31 13.62
C TYR A 272 10.90 -4.36 12.93
N PHE A 273 10.03 -3.76 13.73
CA PHE A 273 9.25 -2.61 13.31
C PHE A 273 9.20 -1.60 14.44
N ALA A 274 9.14 -0.33 14.09
CA ALA A 274 9.16 0.74 15.08
C ALA A 274 8.00 1.69 14.86
N ARG A 275 7.56 2.31 15.96
CA ARG A 275 6.62 3.43 15.98
C ARG A 275 7.15 4.49 16.92
N VAL A 276 6.98 5.74 16.51
CA VAL A 276 7.16 6.90 17.37
C VAL A 276 5.83 7.20 18.05
N SER A 277 5.88 7.33 19.37
CA SER A 277 4.84 7.98 20.17
C SER A 277 5.47 9.23 20.80
N GLN A 278 4.66 10.07 21.46
CA GLN A 278 5.15 11.32 22.08
C GLN A 278 6.41 11.05 22.94
N ASP A 279 7.56 11.58 22.50
CA ASP A 279 8.89 11.47 23.13
C ASP A 279 9.44 10.04 23.35
N MET A 280 8.87 9.03 22.69
CA MET A 280 9.29 7.64 22.83
C MET A 280 9.32 6.91 21.49
N LEU A 281 10.43 6.22 21.25
CA LEU A 281 10.57 5.29 20.15
C LEU A 281 10.38 3.86 20.66
N SER A 282 9.31 3.21 20.21
CA SER A 282 9.00 1.82 20.57
C SER A 282 9.37 0.92 19.41
N ILE A 283 10.30 -0.01 19.66
CA ILE A 283 10.77 -0.99 18.69
C ILE A 283 10.23 -2.36 19.11
N TYR A 284 9.58 -3.03 18.18
CA TYR A 284 8.97 -4.34 18.36
C TYR A 284 9.73 -5.40 17.56
N GLU A 285 9.75 -6.63 18.06
CA GLU A 285 10.42 -7.77 17.45
C GLU A 285 9.39 -8.78 16.90
N THR A 286 9.62 -9.27 15.68
CA THR A 286 8.86 -10.38 15.09
C THR A 286 9.57 -11.72 15.36
N PRO A 287 8.85 -12.84 15.50
CA PRO A 287 7.41 -13.03 15.27
C PRO A 287 6.52 -12.76 16.50
N SER A 288 7.12 -12.49 17.66
CA SER A 288 6.37 -12.35 18.93
C SER A 288 5.51 -11.09 18.99
N MET A 289 5.83 -10.09 18.18
CA MET A 289 5.26 -8.74 18.19
C MET A 289 5.42 -8.05 19.54
N MET A 290 6.33 -8.51 20.40
CA MET A 290 6.61 -7.92 21.70
C MET A 290 7.61 -6.77 21.56
N LEU A 291 7.65 -5.92 22.59
CA LEU A 291 8.59 -4.81 22.66
C LEU A 291 10.01 -5.35 22.87
N LEU A 292 10.97 -4.89 22.06
CA LEU A 292 12.38 -5.28 22.13
C LEU A 292 12.93 -4.96 23.53
N ASP A 293 13.53 -5.96 24.18
CA ASP A 293 14.01 -5.94 25.59
C ASP A 293 12.97 -5.44 26.61
N LYS A 294 11.67 -5.50 26.28
CA LYS A 294 10.55 -4.99 27.09
C LYS A 294 10.69 -3.50 27.48
N LYS A 295 11.50 -2.72 26.75
CA LYS A 295 11.74 -1.30 27.04
C LYS A 295 11.75 -0.45 25.77
N SER A 296 10.90 0.58 25.75
CA SER A 296 10.93 1.64 24.74
C SER A 296 12.09 2.59 24.99
N MET A 297 12.64 3.16 23.92
CA MET A 297 13.69 4.17 24.01
C MET A 297 13.04 5.53 24.25
N LYS A 298 13.35 6.16 25.38
CA LYS A 298 12.92 7.53 25.68
C LYS A 298 13.82 8.49 24.93
N ILE A 299 13.27 9.16 23.92
CA ILE A 299 13.99 10.10 23.06
C ILE A 299 13.12 11.37 22.99
N PRO A 300 13.31 12.32 23.92
CA PRO A 300 12.50 13.52 23.96
C PRO A 300 12.72 14.36 22.70
N GLY A 301 11.63 14.89 22.13
CA GLY A 301 11.67 15.74 20.95
C GLY A 301 11.90 15.01 19.63
N ILE A 302 11.76 13.68 19.58
CA ILE A 302 11.83 12.91 18.33
C ILE A 302 10.72 13.35 17.38
N ARG A 303 11.09 13.69 16.14
CA ARG A 303 10.15 14.15 15.12
C ARG A 303 9.91 13.11 14.04
N ASN A 304 10.97 12.49 13.55
CA ASN A 304 10.87 11.48 12.50
C ASN A 304 12.03 10.48 12.62
N PHE A 305 11.82 9.31 12.04
CA PHE A 305 12.81 8.23 11.96
C PHE A 305 12.68 7.48 10.65
N SER A 306 13.73 6.79 10.21
CA SER A 306 13.74 5.99 8.99
C SER A 306 14.74 4.86 9.11
N TRP A 307 14.38 3.68 8.60
CA TRP A 307 15.27 2.52 8.55
C TRP A 307 16.20 2.58 7.35
N SER A 308 17.41 2.09 7.51
CA SER A 308 18.29 1.83 6.37
C SER A 308 17.70 0.70 5.51
N PRO A 309 17.73 0.85 4.17
CA PRO A 309 17.16 -0.14 3.26
C PRO A 309 18.05 -1.39 3.06
N SER A 310 19.28 -1.41 3.60
CA SER A 310 20.19 -2.55 3.44
C SER A 310 20.70 -3.15 4.76
N GLN A 311 20.62 -2.39 5.85
CA GLN A 311 21.12 -2.80 7.16
C GLN A 311 20.09 -2.48 8.23
N ASN A 312 20.15 -3.18 9.37
CA ASN A 312 19.28 -2.91 10.52
C ASN A 312 19.75 -1.70 11.34
N ILE A 313 20.00 -0.58 10.63
CA ILE A 313 20.36 0.72 11.20
C ILE A 313 19.12 1.60 11.16
N LEU A 314 18.87 2.31 12.25
CA LEU A 314 17.81 3.29 12.36
C LEU A 314 18.41 4.69 12.39
N ALA A 315 17.95 5.57 11.50
CA ALA A 315 18.17 7.00 11.60
C ALA A 315 16.98 7.65 12.29
N TYR A 316 17.21 8.51 13.27
CA TYR A 316 16.18 9.40 13.80
C TYR A 316 16.74 10.80 14.02
N TRP A 317 15.84 11.78 14.04
CA TRP A 317 16.23 13.15 14.37
C TRP A 317 15.36 13.74 15.47
N VAL A 318 16.00 14.56 16.28
CA VAL A 318 15.43 15.27 17.43
C VAL A 318 15.49 16.75 17.13
N ALA A 319 14.38 17.45 17.35
CA ALA A 319 14.30 18.90 17.19
C ALA A 319 15.02 19.63 18.32
N GLU A 320 15.35 20.90 18.08
CA GLU A 320 15.92 21.77 19.13
C GLU A 320 14.93 21.96 20.28
N ASP A 321 15.41 21.74 21.51
CA ASP A 321 14.66 22.03 22.72
C ASP A 321 15.54 22.78 23.73
N LYS A 322 15.19 24.04 24.01
CA LYS A 322 15.89 24.95 24.93
C LYS A 322 17.40 24.97 24.70
N ASP A 323 18.16 24.24 25.52
CA ASP A 323 19.62 24.19 25.53
C ASP A 323 20.19 23.00 24.74
N VAL A 324 19.33 22.08 24.27
CA VAL A 324 19.71 20.89 23.50
C VAL A 324 19.60 21.19 22.00
N PRO A 325 20.71 21.10 21.23
CA PRO A 325 20.68 21.32 19.79
C PRO A 325 19.94 20.20 19.07
N ALA A 326 19.48 20.48 17.83
CA ALA A 326 18.93 19.44 16.98
C ALA A 326 20.01 18.39 16.72
N ARG A 327 19.61 17.12 16.70
CA ARG A 327 20.56 16.01 16.55
C ARG A 327 19.99 14.96 15.62
N VAL A 328 20.76 14.59 14.61
CA VAL A 328 20.53 13.40 13.79
C VAL A 328 21.41 12.29 14.33
N THR A 329 20.81 11.15 14.64
CA THR A 329 21.52 10.00 15.21
C THR A 329 21.25 8.73 14.41
N LEU A 330 22.31 7.98 14.18
CA LEU A 330 22.30 6.65 13.60
C LEU A 330 22.55 5.63 14.70
N ILE A 331 21.60 4.70 14.89
CA ILE A 331 21.71 3.62 15.87
C ILE A 331 21.64 2.27 15.18
N GLU A 332 22.40 1.31 15.70
CA GLU A 332 22.33 -0.08 15.27
C GLU A 332 21.30 -0.86 16.13
N ILE A 333 20.45 -1.65 15.50
CA ILE A 333 19.47 -2.52 16.18
C ILE A 333 19.85 -3.99 15.91
N PRO A 334 19.94 -4.85 16.95
CA PRO A 334 19.38 -4.69 18.30
C PRO A 334 20.35 -4.12 19.35
N SER A 335 21.61 -3.84 19.02
CA SER A 335 22.62 -3.40 20.01
C SER A 335 22.28 -2.07 20.70
N ARG A 336 21.43 -1.24 20.07
CA ARG A 336 21.08 0.14 20.46
C ARG A 336 22.31 1.05 20.58
N LYS A 337 23.42 0.65 19.95
CA LYS A 337 24.65 1.43 19.97
C LYS A 337 24.53 2.59 18.99
N GLU A 338 24.82 3.79 19.47
CA GLU A 338 24.95 4.96 18.60
C GLU A 338 26.22 4.81 17.76
N LEU A 339 26.04 4.71 16.44
CA LEU A 339 27.14 4.60 15.47
C LEU A 339 27.71 5.99 15.16
N ARG A 340 26.81 6.96 14.91
CA ARG A 340 27.18 8.31 14.54
C ARG A 340 26.07 9.27 14.95
N ALA A 341 26.48 10.46 15.37
CA ALA A 341 25.56 11.57 15.56
C ALA A 341 26.15 12.87 15.03
N LYS A 342 25.27 13.72 14.50
CA LYS A 342 25.58 15.06 14.02
C LYS A 342 24.65 16.04 14.73
N ASN A 343 25.25 16.98 15.45
CA ASN A 343 24.53 18.10 16.04
C ASN A 343 24.37 19.19 14.97
N LEU A 344 23.18 19.77 14.93
CA LEU A 344 22.74 20.81 14.02
C LEU A 344 22.18 21.97 14.84
N PHE A 345 22.30 23.18 14.33
CA PHE A 345 21.87 24.40 15.01
C PHE A 345 21.03 25.25 14.07
N SER A 346 20.06 25.96 14.63
CA SER A 346 19.07 26.79 13.94
C SER A 346 18.30 26.01 12.88
N VAL A 347 17.74 24.85 13.26
CA VAL A 347 17.00 23.94 12.36
C VAL A 347 15.48 24.15 12.47
N ALA A 348 14.82 24.39 11.35
CA ALA A 348 13.36 24.45 11.24
C ALA A 348 12.74 23.06 10.99
N ASP A 349 13.27 22.30 10.02
CA ASP A 349 12.80 20.97 9.66
C ASP A 349 13.96 20.11 9.14
N CYS A 350 13.80 18.78 9.24
CA CYS A 350 14.77 17.79 8.80
C CYS A 350 14.06 16.65 8.05
N ARG A 351 14.49 16.39 6.82
CA ARG A 351 14.01 15.25 6.01
C ARG A 351 15.15 14.30 5.68
N MET A 352 14.92 13.02 5.91
CA MET A 352 15.91 11.96 5.71
C MET A 352 15.59 11.19 4.43
N HIS A 353 16.55 11.14 3.51
CA HIS A 353 16.46 10.47 2.23
C HIS A 353 17.55 9.40 2.12
N TRP A 354 17.17 8.14 2.25
CA TRP A 354 18.06 7.01 2.04
C TRP A 354 18.22 6.71 0.55
N GLN A 355 19.45 6.41 0.15
CA GLN A 355 19.72 5.76 -1.13
C GLN A 355 19.25 4.30 -1.07
N LYS A 356 18.69 3.75 -2.16
CA LYS A 356 18.08 2.41 -2.18
C LYS A 356 19.04 1.27 -1.79
N ALA A 357 20.33 1.39 -2.10
CA ALA A 357 21.36 0.44 -1.66
C ALA A 357 21.79 0.61 -0.19
N GLY A 358 21.40 1.72 0.44
CA GLY A 358 21.72 2.07 1.83
C GLY A 358 23.16 2.52 2.06
N ASP A 359 23.89 2.89 1.01
CA ASP A 359 25.28 3.32 1.12
C ASP A 359 25.39 4.77 1.59
N TYR A 360 24.37 5.57 1.25
CA TYR A 360 24.29 6.97 1.60
C TYR A 360 22.96 7.33 2.26
N LEU A 361 23.03 8.19 3.27
CA LEU A 361 21.88 8.91 3.83
C LEU A 361 22.07 10.40 3.58
N CYS A 362 21.14 11.02 2.86
CA CYS A 362 21.08 12.48 2.78
C CYS A 362 20.06 13.01 3.78
N VAL A 363 20.47 13.96 4.61
CA VAL A 363 19.58 14.72 5.47
C VAL A 363 19.47 16.13 4.92
N LYS A 364 18.29 16.46 4.39
CA LYS A 364 17.91 17.83 4.05
C LYS A 364 17.56 18.55 5.34
N VAL A 365 18.33 19.58 5.67
CA VAL A 365 18.18 20.41 6.86
C VAL A 365 17.76 21.80 6.42
N ASP A 366 16.55 22.19 6.82
CA ASP A 366 16.02 23.53 6.56
C ASP A 366 16.49 24.43 7.71
N ARG A 367 17.46 25.29 7.44
CA ARG A 367 18.04 26.19 8.45
C ARG A 367 17.45 27.59 8.35
N TYR A 368 17.50 28.32 9.46
CA TYR A 368 17.08 29.71 9.53
C TYR A 368 18.16 30.61 10.15
N THR A 369 18.14 31.91 9.81
CA THR A 369 19.03 32.91 10.43
C THR A 369 18.37 33.65 11.58
N LYS A 370 17.05 33.88 11.51
CA LYS A 370 16.27 34.49 12.59
C LYS A 370 14.95 33.74 12.79
N ALA A 371 14.64 33.40 14.03
CA ALA A 371 13.34 32.85 14.42
C ALA A 371 12.55 33.90 15.22
N LYS A 372 11.30 34.14 14.83
CA LYS A 372 10.35 34.97 15.58
C LYS A 372 9.19 34.07 16.01
N LYS A 373 9.03 33.84 17.31
CA LYS A 373 7.88 33.10 17.85
C LYS A 373 6.70 34.07 18.04
N GLU A 374 5.63 33.90 17.27
CA GLU A 374 4.36 34.62 17.43
C GLU A 374 3.27 33.63 17.85
N LYS A 375 2.77 33.76 19.10
CA LYS A 375 1.59 33.16 19.77
C LYS A 375 1.18 31.68 19.54
N ASN A 376 1.71 30.96 18.56
CA ASN A 376 1.68 29.51 18.34
C ASN A 376 2.44 29.06 17.07
N GLU A 377 2.97 29.98 16.26
CA GLU A 377 3.78 29.66 15.07
C GLU A 377 5.17 30.29 15.16
N SER A 378 6.19 29.49 14.85
CA SER A 378 7.56 29.98 14.68
C SER A 378 7.72 30.44 13.24
N LYS A 379 7.77 31.76 13.02
CA LYS A 379 8.10 32.33 11.71
C LYS A 379 9.62 32.40 11.58
N TYR A 380 10.13 31.78 10.52
CA TYR A 380 11.55 31.75 10.19
C TYR A 380 11.86 32.77 9.10
N SER A 381 13.00 33.47 9.22
CA SER A 381 13.49 34.44 8.24
C SER A 381 14.92 34.12 7.83
N GLY A 382 15.22 34.36 6.55
CA GLY A 382 16.50 34.00 5.92
C GLY A 382 16.75 32.51 5.97
N SER A 383 15.85 31.73 5.38
CA SER A 383 15.97 30.27 5.29
C SER A 383 17.01 29.90 4.24
N TYR A 384 17.87 28.93 4.57
CA TYR A 384 18.81 28.31 3.64
C TYR A 384 18.86 26.82 3.92
N TYR A 385 19.28 26.02 2.94
CA TYR A 385 19.13 24.58 2.97
C TYR A 385 20.49 23.90 2.95
N ASN A 386 20.71 23.00 3.91
CA ASN A 386 21.92 22.20 3.96
C ASN A 386 21.57 20.74 3.68
N PHE A 387 22.36 20.09 2.84
CA PHE A 387 22.31 18.66 2.63
C PHE A 387 23.52 18.02 3.31
N GLU A 388 23.25 17.27 4.37
CA GLU A 388 24.26 16.53 5.13
C GLU A 388 24.24 15.07 4.65
N ILE A 389 25.31 14.62 3.98
CA ILE A 389 25.40 13.31 3.33
C ILE A 389 26.31 12.41 4.16
N PHE A 390 25.74 11.37 4.74
CA PHE A 390 26.44 10.37 5.54
C PHE A 390 26.89 9.20 4.67
N HIS A 391 28.17 8.85 4.74
CA HIS A 391 28.77 7.74 4.01
C HIS A 391 28.80 6.48 4.86
N MET A 392 27.83 5.59 4.69
CA MET A 392 27.59 4.45 5.59
C MET A 392 28.64 3.35 5.48
N ARG A 393 29.26 3.18 4.30
CA ARG A 393 30.28 2.13 4.07
C ARG A 393 31.69 2.54 4.48
N GLU A 394 31.94 3.82 4.72
CA GLU A 394 33.26 4.33 5.08
C GLU A 394 33.48 4.29 6.59
N LYS A 395 34.73 4.10 7.02
CA LYS A 395 35.07 4.06 8.44
C LYS A 395 34.72 5.40 9.10
N GLN A 396 34.13 5.35 10.29
CA GLN A 396 33.69 6.52 11.07
C GLN A 396 32.52 7.33 10.47
N ILE A 397 31.93 6.89 9.35
CA ILE A 397 30.78 7.53 8.69
C ILE A 397 31.04 9.04 8.50
N PRO A 398 31.94 9.41 7.56
CA PRO A 398 32.16 10.81 7.24
C PRO A 398 30.88 11.47 6.74
N VAL A 399 30.79 12.79 6.94
CA VAL A 399 29.62 13.59 6.59
C VAL A 399 30.05 14.75 5.73
N ASP A 400 29.55 14.79 4.50
CA ASP A 400 29.72 15.91 3.58
C ASP A 400 28.55 16.88 3.74
N SER A 401 28.83 18.18 3.68
CA SER A 401 27.81 19.23 3.80
C SER A 401 27.76 20.05 2.52
N ILE A 402 26.58 20.19 1.93
CA ILE A 402 26.33 21.03 0.74
C ILE A 402 25.32 22.10 1.15
N GLU A 403 25.67 23.37 0.94
CA GLU A 403 24.79 24.52 1.22
C GLU A 403 24.16 25.02 -0.08
N ILE A 404 22.83 25.17 -0.08
CA ILE A 404 22.04 25.76 -1.15
C ILE A 404 21.17 26.87 -0.56
N LYS A 405 21.31 28.09 -1.09
CA LYS A 405 20.60 29.28 -0.58
C LYS A 405 19.20 29.45 -1.18
N GLU A 406 18.96 28.88 -2.36
CA GLU A 406 17.68 28.92 -3.06
C GLU A 406 16.69 27.90 -2.46
N GLY A 407 15.39 28.17 -2.62
CA GLY A 407 14.30 27.27 -2.25
C GLY A 407 14.44 25.88 -2.86
N ILE A 408 14.33 24.83 -2.05
CA ILE A 408 14.37 23.44 -2.52
C ILE A 408 12.96 22.94 -2.80
N VAL A 409 12.71 22.45 -4.01
CA VAL A 409 11.45 21.85 -4.41
C VAL A 409 11.48 20.33 -4.24
N ALA A 410 12.52 19.67 -4.77
CA ALA A 410 12.62 18.21 -4.77
C ALA A 410 14.07 17.74 -4.64
N PHE A 411 14.24 16.57 -4.04
CA PHE A 411 15.50 15.85 -3.91
C PHE A 411 15.24 14.38 -4.25
N SER A 412 16.10 13.76 -5.06
CA SER A 412 15.97 12.33 -5.36
C SER A 412 17.32 11.68 -5.68
N TRP A 413 17.57 10.52 -5.07
CA TRP A 413 18.74 9.68 -5.31
C TRP A 413 18.60 8.86 -6.59
N GLU A 414 19.72 8.63 -7.27
CA GLU A 414 19.81 7.55 -8.24
C GLU A 414 19.61 6.20 -7.51
N PRO A 415 18.64 5.37 -7.91
CA PRO A 415 18.34 4.12 -7.21
C PRO A 415 19.52 3.15 -7.15
N VAL A 416 20.29 3.06 -8.22
CA VAL A 416 21.46 2.19 -8.34
C VAL A 416 22.65 3.02 -8.78
N GLY A 417 23.21 3.79 -7.85
CA GLY A 417 24.41 4.60 -8.11
C GLY A 417 24.66 5.65 -7.05
N SER A 418 25.73 6.43 -7.23
CA SER A 418 26.19 7.44 -6.27
C SER A 418 25.86 8.88 -6.70
N LYS A 419 24.93 9.04 -7.64
CA LYS A 419 24.46 10.34 -8.13
C LYS A 419 23.12 10.71 -7.48
N PHE A 420 22.85 12.00 -7.39
CA PHE A 420 21.53 12.52 -7.00
C PHE A 420 21.24 13.83 -7.70
N ALA A 421 19.96 14.18 -7.77
CA ALA A 421 19.49 15.41 -8.37
C ALA A 421 18.68 16.23 -7.37
N ILE A 422 18.82 17.55 -7.46
CA ILE A 422 18.11 18.53 -6.64
C ILE A 422 17.44 19.53 -7.58
N ILE A 423 16.13 19.74 -7.39
CA ILE A 423 15.40 20.86 -7.98
C ILE A 423 15.40 22.00 -6.97
N HIS A 424 15.94 23.14 -7.35
CA HIS A 424 15.99 24.33 -6.53
C HIS A 424 15.68 25.60 -7.34
N GLY A 425 15.14 26.62 -6.69
CA GLY A 425 14.81 27.91 -7.29
C GLY A 425 13.69 28.61 -6.54
N ASP A 426 13.74 29.94 -6.55
CA ASP A 426 12.76 30.81 -5.87
C ASP A 426 11.68 31.36 -6.82
N GLY A 427 11.82 31.10 -8.13
CA GLY A 427 10.94 31.63 -9.16
C GLY A 427 9.63 30.84 -9.33
N PRO A 428 8.54 31.48 -9.79
CA PRO A 428 7.33 30.76 -10.19
C PRO A 428 7.63 29.97 -11.45
N GLN A 429 7.69 28.64 -11.32
CA GLN A 429 7.74 27.66 -12.42
C GLN A 429 9.03 27.57 -13.26
N LEU A 430 10.07 28.35 -12.96
CA LEU A 430 11.40 28.19 -13.53
C LEU A 430 12.38 27.79 -12.44
N PHE A 431 12.84 26.54 -12.51
CA PHE A 431 13.72 25.94 -11.52
C PHE A 431 15.07 25.59 -12.15
N SER A 432 16.09 25.51 -11.30
CA SER A 432 17.38 24.93 -11.63
C SER A 432 17.41 23.48 -11.16
N VAL A 433 17.96 22.59 -11.99
CA VAL A 433 18.20 21.19 -11.66
C VAL A 433 19.70 20.97 -11.56
N SER A 434 20.18 20.71 -10.34
CA SER A 434 21.60 20.43 -10.07
C SER A 434 21.82 18.95 -9.83
N PHE A 435 22.77 18.38 -10.57
CA PHE A 435 23.20 16.99 -10.46
C PHE A 435 24.51 16.92 -9.71
N TYR A 436 24.54 16.09 -8.67
CA TYR A 436 25.71 15.85 -7.86
C TYR A 436 26.15 14.39 -7.97
N GLY A 437 27.44 14.16 -7.82
CA GLY A 437 28.05 12.84 -7.83
C GLY A 437 29.04 12.67 -6.68
N ILE A 438 29.00 11.48 -6.10
CA ILE A 438 29.93 11.05 -5.06
C ILE A 438 30.93 10.08 -5.70
N LYS A 439 32.21 10.43 -5.68
CA LYS A 439 33.30 9.52 -6.06
C LYS A 439 33.82 8.83 -4.80
N PRO A 440 34.17 7.53 -4.85
CA PRO A 440 34.69 6.82 -3.68
C PRO A 440 35.92 7.54 -3.10
N GLY A 441 35.87 7.90 -1.81
CA GLY A 441 36.96 8.60 -1.13
C GLY A 441 37.14 10.08 -1.49
N ALA A 442 36.18 10.71 -2.19
CA ALA A 442 36.18 12.15 -2.47
C ALA A 442 34.89 12.81 -1.96
N THR A 443 34.96 14.11 -1.71
CA THR A 443 33.79 14.91 -1.32
C THR A 443 32.79 14.97 -2.47
N VAL A 444 31.52 15.21 -2.14
CA VAL A 444 30.48 15.40 -3.15
C VAL A 444 30.82 16.56 -4.09
N SER A 445 30.64 16.32 -5.39
CA SER A 445 30.94 17.28 -6.45
C SER A 445 29.72 17.57 -7.31
N LEU A 446 29.53 18.82 -7.72
CA LEU A 446 28.53 19.21 -8.71
C LEU A 446 29.00 18.75 -10.09
N LEU A 447 28.18 17.95 -10.77
CA LEU A 447 28.47 17.41 -12.09
C LEU A 447 27.93 18.31 -13.20
N LYS A 448 26.65 18.69 -13.09
CA LYS A 448 25.96 19.51 -14.08
C LYS A 448 24.84 20.32 -13.42
N LYS A 449 24.58 21.51 -13.95
CA LYS A 449 23.42 22.32 -13.60
C LYS A 449 22.65 22.63 -14.88
N PHE A 450 21.34 22.37 -14.86
CA PHE A 450 20.40 22.90 -15.85
C PHE A 450 19.65 24.07 -15.23
N GLU A 451 19.53 25.16 -15.96
CA GLU A 451 18.81 26.35 -15.53
C GLU A 451 17.53 26.52 -16.34
N ASN A 452 16.56 27.26 -15.80
CA ASN A 452 15.30 27.61 -16.46
C ASN A 452 14.46 26.39 -16.92
N LYS A 453 14.37 25.37 -16.06
CA LYS A 453 13.56 24.16 -16.29
C LYS A 453 12.20 24.26 -15.64
N GLN A 454 11.16 23.88 -16.37
CA GLN A 454 9.79 23.78 -15.86
C GLN A 454 9.56 22.37 -15.31
N CYS A 455 10.07 22.07 -14.11
CA CYS A 455 9.86 20.75 -13.49
C CYS A 455 9.74 20.87 -11.97
N ASN A 456 8.87 20.09 -11.37
CA ASN A 456 8.65 20.04 -9.92
C ASN A 456 8.90 18.66 -9.32
N HIS A 457 8.94 17.61 -10.14
CA HIS A 457 9.21 16.24 -9.70
C HIS A 457 10.36 15.57 -10.46
N LEU A 458 11.07 14.70 -9.75
CA LEU A 458 12.20 13.90 -10.23
C LEU A 458 11.85 12.42 -10.15
N PHE A 459 11.79 11.73 -11.30
CA PHE A 459 11.51 10.30 -11.37
C PHE A 459 12.68 9.55 -12.01
N TRP A 460 13.52 8.93 -11.19
CA TRP A 460 14.64 8.11 -11.66
C TRP A 460 14.17 6.73 -12.14
N SER A 461 14.80 6.24 -13.19
CA SER A 461 14.66 4.84 -13.59
C SER A 461 15.16 3.92 -12.47
N PRO A 462 14.44 2.84 -12.12
CA PRO A 462 14.89 1.84 -11.16
C PRO A 462 16.24 1.21 -11.51
N ALA A 463 16.63 1.20 -12.79
CA ALA A 463 17.92 0.73 -13.27
C ALA A 463 19.06 1.77 -13.11
N GLY A 464 18.74 3.01 -12.72
CA GLY A 464 19.66 4.15 -12.73
C GLY A 464 19.78 4.79 -14.12
N GLN A 465 20.78 5.66 -14.29
CA GLN A 465 21.12 6.37 -15.53
C GLN A 465 20.07 7.34 -16.08
N TYR A 466 18.82 6.91 -16.28
CA TYR A 466 17.76 7.75 -16.84
C TYR A 466 16.95 8.44 -15.75
N LEU A 467 16.58 9.69 -16.02
CA LEU A 467 15.77 10.52 -15.14
C LEU A 467 14.70 11.25 -15.95
N VAL A 468 13.46 11.22 -15.47
CA VAL A 468 12.37 12.04 -15.99
C VAL A 468 12.19 13.26 -15.10
N LEU A 469 12.35 14.44 -15.70
CA LEU A 469 11.96 15.71 -15.12
C LEU A 469 10.52 16.00 -15.54
N ALA A 470 9.61 16.00 -14.59
CA ALA A 470 8.18 16.19 -14.87
C ALA A 470 7.66 17.45 -14.19
N ALA A 471 6.79 18.18 -14.91
CA ALA A 471 5.88 19.15 -14.34
C ALA A 471 4.52 18.50 -14.12
N LEU A 472 4.24 18.07 -12.89
CA LEU A 472 2.93 17.49 -12.53
C LEU A 472 2.03 18.54 -11.90
N ARG A 473 0.73 18.46 -12.19
CA ARG A 473 -0.30 19.34 -11.62
C ARG A 473 0.02 20.84 -11.76
N SER A 474 0.74 21.18 -12.82
CA SER A 474 1.05 22.55 -13.22
C SER A 474 0.32 22.86 -14.53
N LEU A 475 0.16 24.14 -14.86
CA LEU A 475 -0.26 24.54 -16.21
C LEU A 475 0.78 24.13 -17.27
N ASN A 476 2.04 23.95 -16.82
CA ASN A 476 3.14 23.52 -17.66
C ASN A 476 3.11 21.99 -17.77
N ASN A 477 3.23 21.50 -19.00
CA ASN A 477 3.00 20.09 -19.35
C ASN A 477 4.29 19.37 -19.76
N SER A 478 5.45 19.92 -19.40
CA SER A 478 6.75 19.45 -19.85
C SER A 478 7.18 18.15 -19.15
N LEU A 479 7.56 17.18 -19.98
CA LEU A 479 8.24 15.95 -19.62
C LEU A 479 9.58 15.93 -20.34
N GLU A 480 10.68 16.01 -19.58
CA GLU A 480 12.02 15.90 -20.15
C GLU A 480 12.68 14.60 -19.71
N PHE A 481 13.19 13.84 -20.67
CA PHE A 481 13.96 12.62 -20.45
C PHE A 481 15.44 12.97 -20.50
N VAL A 482 16.16 12.68 -19.43
CA VAL A 482 17.58 13.01 -19.26
C VAL A 482 18.38 11.73 -19.06
N ASP A 483 19.45 11.58 -19.84
CA ASP A 483 20.49 10.58 -19.60
C ASP A 483 21.58 11.19 -18.71
N THR A 484 21.84 10.59 -17.55
CA THR A 484 22.81 11.11 -16.58
C THR A 484 24.22 10.56 -16.76
N SER A 485 24.46 9.74 -17.79
CA SER A 485 25.81 9.31 -18.18
C SER A 485 26.60 10.46 -18.82
N ASP A 486 25.95 11.24 -19.68
CA ASP A 486 26.51 12.41 -20.37
C ASP A 486 25.77 13.72 -20.06
N PHE A 487 24.70 13.66 -19.26
CA PHE A 487 23.82 14.78 -18.94
C PHE A 487 23.21 15.43 -20.19
N THR A 488 22.76 14.59 -21.13
CA THR A 488 22.01 15.04 -22.30
C THR A 488 20.52 14.88 -22.07
N VAL A 489 19.75 15.84 -22.59
CA VAL A 489 18.28 15.72 -22.66
C VAL A 489 17.98 14.93 -23.92
N THR A 490 17.53 13.67 -23.77
CA THR A 490 17.26 12.76 -24.88
C THR A 490 16.02 13.19 -25.67
N THR A 491 14.96 13.54 -24.97
CA THR A 491 13.69 13.95 -25.58
C THR A 491 12.95 14.88 -24.64
N GLN A 492 12.33 15.91 -25.22
CA GLN A 492 11.34 16.74 -24.57
C GLN A 492 9.98 16.39 -25.17
N SER A 493 9.01 16.12 -24.31
CA SER A 493 7.65 15.77 -24.68
C SER A 493 6.68 16.51 -23.79
N GLU A 494 5.43 16.54 -24.21
CA GLU A 494 4.36 17.17 -23.44
C GLU A 494 3.26 16.16 -23.13
N HIS A 495 2.78 16.21 -21.89
CA HIS A 495 1.59 15.49 -21.50
C HIS A 495 0.70 16.40 -20.67
N PHE A 496 -0.39 16.85 -21.30
CA PHE A 496 -1.30 17.81 -20.72
C PHE A 496 -1.94 17.28 -19.43
N MET A 497 -1.86 18.06 -18.35
CA MET A 497 -2.46 17.75 -17.05
C MET A 497 -2.02 16.40 -16.45
N ALA A 498 -0.80 15.95 -16.75
CA ALA A 498 -0.24 14.73 -16.15
C ALA A 498 -0.31 14.80 -14.61
N THR A 499 -0.98 13.83 -14.01
CA THR A 499 -1.19 13.76 -12.56
C THR A 499 -0.13 12.90 -11.89
N ASP A 500 0.23 11.80 -12.55
CA ASP A 500 1.06 10.73 -12.00
C ASP A 500 2.07 10.25 -13.04
N VAL A 501 3.28 9.90 -12.57
CA VAL A 501 4.36 9.33 -13.38
C VAL A 501 4.94 8.16 -12.62
N GLU A 502 5.09 7.02 -13.28
CA GLU A 502 5.65 5.82 -12.68
C GLU A 502 6.55 5.09 -13.68
N TRP A 503 7.70 4.64 -13.20
CA TRP A 503 8.57 3.76 -13.97
C TRP A 503 8.16 2.31 -13.79
N ASP A 504 8.23 1.56 -14.88
CA ASP A 504 8.23 0.11 -14.81
C ASP A 504 9.41 -0.36 -13.92
N PRO A 505 9.22 -1.37 -13.03
CA PRO A 505 10.28 -1.98 -12.23
C PRO A 505 11.58 -2.32 -12.98
N THR A 506 11.53 -2.63 -14.28
CA THR A 506 12.75 -2.91 -15.06
C THR A 506 13.49 -1.66 -15.53
N GLY A 507 12.82 -0.49 -15.49
CA GLY A 507 13.34 0.78 -15.95
C GLY A 507 13.31 0.99 -17.47
N ARG A 508 12.60 0.12 -18.22
CA ARG A 508 12.47 0.21 -19.69
C ARG A 508 11.35 1.14 -20.13
N TYR A 509 10.28 1.21 -19.36
CA TYR A 509 9.09 1.99 -19.69
C TYR A 509 8.77 3.02 -18.62
N VAL A 510 8.19 4.12 -19.06
CA VAL A 510 7.62 5.17 -18.19
C VAL A 510 6.15 5.26 -18.51
N VAL A 511 5.32 5.28 -17.48
CA VAL A 511 3.90 5.61 -17.62
C VAL A 511 3.65 6.98 -17.06
N THR A 512 2.88 7.75 -17.81
CA THR A 512 2.33 9.01 -17.32
C THR A 512 0.83 8.95 -17.48
N ALA A 513 0.07 9.36 -16.47
CA ALA A 513 -1.38 9.22 -16.46
C ALA A 513 -2.10 10.50 -16.02
N VAL A 514 -3.37 10.62 -16.44
CA VAL A 514 -4.28 11.69 -16.06
C VAL A 514 -5.47 11.09 -15.30
N SER A 515 -5.37 11.08 -13.98
CA SER A 515 -6.39 10.54 -13.09
C SER A 515 -7.65 11.42 -13.06
N TRP A 516 -8.80 10.77 -13.18
CA TRP A 516 -10.14 11.33 -13.04
C TRP A 516 -10.39 11.92 -11.65
N TRP A 517 -9.73 11.38 -10.61
CA TRP A 517 -9.82 11.93 -9.26
C TRP A 517 -9.21 13.33 -9.14
N ALA A 518 -8.27 13.68 -10.02
CA ALA A 518 -7.64 15.00 -10.06
C ALA A 518 -8.22 15.89 -11.17
N HIS A 519 -8.38 15.35 -12.38
CA HIS A 519 -8.85 16.08 -13.56
C HIS A 519 -9.89 15.28 -14.34
N LYS A 520 -11.05 15.89 -14.62
CA LYS A 520 -12.19 15.23 -15.31
C LYS A 520 -12.11 15.25 -16.84
N GLY A 521 -11.00 15.70 -17.43
CA GLY A 521 -10.82 15.84 -18.87
C GLY A 521 -9.62 15.05 -19.39
N ASP A 522 -9.74 14.51 -20.61
CA ASP A 522 -8.74 13.68 -21.32
C ASP A 522 -8.09 12.59 -20.45
N ASN A 523 -8.93 11.81 -19.76
CA ASN A 523 -8.48 10.70 -18.91
C ASN A 523 -7.85 9.59 -19.76
N ALA A 524 -6.53 9.45 -19.63
CA ALA A 524 -5.74 8.47 -20.36
C ALA A 524 -4.45 8.17 -19.62
N TYR A 525 -3.84 7.04 -19.94
CA TYR A 525 -2.45 6.77 -19.60
C TYR A 525 -1.62 6.56 -20.87
N TRP A 526 -0.38 7.03 -20.81
CA TRP A 526 0.56 7.07 -21.92
C TRP A 526 1.79 6.27 -21.51
N ILE A 527 2.19 5.34 -22.34
CA ILE A 527 3.37 4.51 -22.13
C ILE A 527 4.47 5.03 -23.06
N TRP A 528 5.58 5.43 -22.45
CA TRP A 528 6.79 5.91 -23.09
C TRP A 528 7.90 4.88 -22.93
N SER A 529 8.81 4.84 -23.88
CA SER A 529 10.11 4.19 -23.67
C SER A 529 10.98 5.02 -22.72
N PHE A 530 12.00 4.42 -22.13
CA PHE A 530 13.01 5.12 -21.32
C PHE A 530 13.70 6.28 -22.06
N GLN A 531 13.70 6.28 -23.40
CA GLN A 531 14.26 7.34 -24.24
C GLN A 531 13.30 8.52 -24.46
N GLY A 532 12.03 8.40 -24.04
CA GLY A 532 11.00 9.41 -24.27
C GLY A 532 10.21 9.25 -25.56
N ARG A 533 10.42 8.16 -26.33
CA ARG A 533 9.54 7.82 -27.46
C ARG A 533 8.19 7.32 -26.95
N LEU A 534 7.11 7.97 -27.37
CA LEU A 534 5.74 7.51 -27.12
C LEU A 534 5.51 6.17 -27.82
N ILE A 535 5.10 5.17 -27.04
CA ILE A 535 4.76 3.84 -27.56
C ILE A 535 3.26 3.76 -27.77
N ARG A 536 2.47 4.14 -26.76
CA ARG A 536 1.01 3.99 -26.75
C ARG A 536 0.32 5.07 -25.92
N LYS A 537 -0.85 5.52 -26.39
CA LYS A 537 -1.85 6.27 -25.62
C LYS A 537 -3.09 5.36 -25.47
N HIS A 538 -3.52 5.13 -24.24
CA HIS A 538 -4.72 4.37 -23.92
C HIS A 538 -5.75 5.30 -23.27
N PRO A 539 -6.71 5.84 -24.04
CA PRO A 539 -7.83 6.56 -23.46
C PRO A 539 -8.74 5.57 -22.73
N LEU A 540 -9.13 5.93 -21.51
CA LEU A 540 -10.04 5.13 -20.69
C LEU A 540 -11.03 6.06 -20.00
N ASP A 541 -12.31 5.72 -20.09
CA ASP A 541 -13.38 6.48 -19.46
C ASP A 541 -13.20 6.46 -17.94
N ASN A 542 -13.22 7.67 -17.35
CA ASN A 542 -13.08 7.88 -15.90
C ASN A 542 -11.90 7.08 -15.29
N PHE A 543 -10.74 7.08 -15.95
CA PHE A 543 -9.53 6.42 -15.45
C PHE A 543 -9.12 6.96 -14.08
N CYS A 544 -8.91 6.11 -13.10
CA CYS A 544 -8.63 6.52 -11.72
C CYS A 544 -7.15 6.33 -11.35
N GLN A 545 -6.59 5.14 -11.57
CA GLN A 545 -5.28 4.77 -11.07
C GLN A 545 -4.61 3.74 -11.98
N LEU A 546 -3.29 3.87 -12.16
CA LEU A 546 -2.43 2.83 -12.72
C LEU A 546 -1.29 2.59 -11.76
N LEU A 547 -0.96 1.32 -11.53
CA LEU A 547 0.21 0.92 -10.75
C LEU A 547 0.92 -0.23 -11.45
N TRP A 548 2.23 -0.11 -11.62
CA TRP A 548 3.05 -1.25 -12.05
C TRP A 548 3.08 -2.32 -10.95
N ARG A 549 3.01 -3.59 -11.36
CA ARG A 549 3.22 -4.72 -10.45
C ARG A 549 4.69 -4.76 -10.05
N PRO A 550 5.05 -4.60 -8.76
CA PRO A 550 6.44 -4.61 -8.34
C PRO A 550 7.14 -5.93 -8.67
N ARG A 551 8.44 -5.83 -8.98
CA ARG A 551 9.28 -6.98 -9.28
C ARG A 551 10.24 -7.27 -8.12
N PRO A 552 10.27 -8.51 -7.60
CA PRO A 552 11.26 -8.87 -6.59
C PRO A 552 12.68 -8.77 -7.16
N PRO A 553 13.69 -8.54 -6.31
CA PRO A 553 15.09 -8.52 -6.73
C PRO A 553 15.48 -9.78 -7.51
N SER A 554 16.31 -9.62 -8.54
CA SER A 554 16.74 -10.75 -9.37
C SER A 554 17.53 -11.77 -8.54
N LEU A 555 17.28 -13.06 -8.77
CA LEU A 555 18.06 -14.16 -8.19
C LEU A 555 19.42 -14.37 -8.90
N LEU A 556 19.76 -13.52 -9.87
CA LEU A 556 21.02 -13.62 -10.62
C LEU A 556 22.19 -13.23 -9.71
N THR A 557 23.26 -14.03 -9.78
CA THR A 557 24.53 -13.71 -9.11
C THR A 557 25.24 -12.58 -9.85
N GLU A 558 26.11 -11.84 -9.15
CA GLU A 558 26.88 -10.76 -9.74
C GLU A 558 27.72 -11.22 -10.95
N ASP A 559 28.24 -12.44 -10.92
CA ASP A 559 29.05 -13.00 -12.01
C ASP A 559 28.22 -13.24 -13.28
N LYS A 560 26.99 -13.76 -13.13
CA LYS A 560 26.06 -13.90 -14.26
C LYS A 560 25.67 -12.54 -14.82
N ILE A 561 25.45 -11.54 -13.96
CA ILE A 561 25.16 -10.17 -14.40
C ILE A 561 26.34 -9.60 -15.20
N LYS A 562 27.58 -9.81 -14.75
CA LYS A 562 28.79 -9.40 -15.48
C LYS A 562 28.92 -10.12 -16.82
N GLU A 563 28.62 -11.41 -16.86
CA GLU A 563 28.63 -12.20 -18.10
C GLU A 563 27.59 -11.71 -19.10
N ILE A 564 26.36 -11.43 -18.65
CA ILE A 564 25.29 -10.88 -19.49
C ILE A 564 25.71 -9.53 -20.07
N LYS A 565 26.29 -8.64 -19.24
CA LYS A 565 26.82 -7.35 -19.70
C LYS A 565 27.93 -7.50 -20.74
N ARG A 566 28.83 -8.49 -20.57
CA ARG A 566 29.90 -8.79 -21.54
C ARG A 566 29.34 -9.27 -22.88
N ASN A 567 28.30 -10.10 -22.85
CA ASN A 567 27.68 -10.72 -24.02
C ASN A 567 26.46 -9.95 -24.55
N LEU A 568 26.23 -8.71 -24.10
CA LEU A 568 25.02 -7.94 -24.38
C LEU A 568 24.74 -7.77 -25.88
N LYS A 569 25.79 -7.58 -26.71
CA LYS A 569 25.64 -7.46 -28.17
C LYS A 569 25.00 -8.68 -28.82
N LYS A 570 25.34 -9.88 -28.33
CA LYS A 570 24.77 -11.14 -28.85
C LYS A 570 23.28 -11.24 -28.50
N TYR A 571 22.94 -10.94 -27.25
CA TYR A 571 21.54 -10.96 -26.79
C TYR A 571 20.71 -9.88 -27.46
N SER A 572 21.25 -8.66 -27.65
CA SER A 572 20.57 -7.56 -28.35
C SER A 572 20.14 -7.97 -29.75
N ALA A 573 21.04 -8.59 -30.52
CA ALA A 573 20.73 -9.05 -31.88
C ALA A 573 19.62 -10.13 -31.87
N GLU A 574 19.65 -11.05 -30.92
CA GLU A 574 18.61 -12.09 -30.80
C GLU A 574 17.23 -11.48 -30.45
N PHE A 575 17.19 -10.54 -29.50
CA PHE A 575 15.95 -9.85 -29.11
C PHE A 575 15.42 -8.94 -30.21
N GLU A 576 16.28 -8.21 -30.93
CA GLU A 576 15.87 -7.38 -32.07
C GLU A 576 15.24 -8.21 -33.20
N ILE A 577 15.75 -9.43 -33.45
CA ILE A 577 15.15 -10.36 -34.42
C ILE A 577 13.76 -10.81 -33.94
N LYS A 578 13.63 -11.21 -32.66
CA LYS A 578 12.35 -11.61 -32.07
C LYS A 578 11.33 -10.48 -32.12
N ASP A 579 11.70 -9.27 -31.70
CA ASP A 579 10.84 -8.08 -31.70
C ASP A 579 10.36 -7.75 -33.12
N ARG A 580 11.25 -7.83 -34.11
CA ARG A 580 10.91 -7.62 -35.53
C ARG A 580 9.92 -8.66 -36.04
N MET A 581 10.11 -9.94 -35.67
CA MET A 581 9.19 -11.02 -36.03
C MET A 581 7.81 -10.83 -35.39
N VAL A 582 7.74 -10.44 -34.11
CA VAL A 582 6.48 -10.16 -33.41
C VAL A 582 5.75 -8.99 -34.06
N LEU A 583 6.45 -7.89 -34.32
CA LEU A 583 5.87 -6.74 -35.02
C LEU A 583 5.33 -7.12 -36.41
N SER A 584 6.09 -7.89 -37.20
CA SER A 584 5.66 -8.35 -38.52
C SER A 584 4.42 -9.24 -38.47
N LYS A 585 4.38 -10.20 -37.53
CA LYS A 585 3.23 -11.09 -37.35
C LYS A 585 1.98 -10.30 -36.95
N VAL A 586 2.11 -9.39 -35.99
CA VAL A 586 0.96 -8.61 -35.53
C VAL A 586 0.51 -7.59 -36.57
N SER A 587 1.42 -7.02 -37.36
CA SER A 587 1.06 -6.22 -38.52
C SER A 587 0.20 -7.01 -39.51
N LYS A 588 0.51 -8.29 -39.76
CA LYS A 588 -0.33 -9.16 -40.61
C LYS A 588 -1.71 -9.41 -40.00
N ASP A 589 -1.77 -9.81 -38.73
CA ASP A 589 -3.03 -10.12 -38.05
C ASP A 589 -3.96 -8.89 -37.95
N ILE A 590 -3.41 -7.72 -37.64
CA ILE A 590 -4.16 -6.45 -37.62
C ILE A 590 -4.66 -6.11 -39.02
N LEU A 591 -3.83 -6.29 -40.04
CA LEU A 591 -4.16 -5.96 -41.43
C LEU A 591 -5.24 -6.92 -41.96
N GLU A 592 -5.21 -8.19 -41.56
CA GLU A 592 -6.25 -9.18 -41.87
C GLU A 592 -7.56 -8.87 -41.15
N LYS A 593 -7.52 -8.53 -39.85
CA LYS A 593 -8.72 -8.10 -39.11
C LYS A 593 -9.34 -6.83 -39.70
N ARG A 594 -8.51 -5.83 -40.08
CA ARG A 594 -8.97 -4.62 -40.77
C ARG A 594 -9.57 -4.95 -42.13
N LYS A 595 -8.94 -5.83 -42.92
CA LYS A 595 -9.50 -6.31 -44.20
C LYS A 595 -10.85 -6.98 -44.00
N ARG A 596 -11.01 -7.83 -42.97
CA ARG A 596 -12.27 -8.50 -42.64
C ARG A 596 -13.36 -7.50 -42.26
N LEU A 597 -13.10 -6.59 -41.33
CA LEU A 597 -14.06 -5.56 -40.91
C LEU A 597 -14.44 -4.61 -42.05
N MET A 598 -13.48 -4.23 -42.90
CA MET A 598 -13.75 -3.44 -44.10
C MET A 598 -14.60 -4.23 -45.11
N GLY A 599 -14.37 -5.53 -45.24
CA GLY A 599 -15.20 -6.43 -46.04
C GLY A 599 -16.64 -6.48 -45.52
N GLU A 600 -16.82 -6.74 -44.22
CA GLU A 600 -18.12 -6.76 -43.55
C GLU A 600 -18.86 -5.42 -43.70
N PHE A 601 -18.15 -4.30 -43.53
CA PHE A 601 -18.72 -2.96 -43.70
C PHE A 601 -19.11 -2.68 -45.15
N ARG A 602 -18.28 -3.07 -46.13
CA ARG A 602 -18.61 -2.94 -47.56
C ARG A 602 -19.83 -3.77 -47.92
N SER A 603 -19.88 -5.03 -47.52
CA SER A 603 -21.04 -5.89 -47.75
C SER A 603 -22.30 -5.37 -47.05
N TYR A 604 -22.17 -4.81 -45.84
CA TYR A 604 -23.29 -4.15 -45.15
C TYR A 604 -23.77 -2.91 -45.92
N ARG A 605 -22.84 -2.06 -46.37
CA ARG A 605 -23.14 -0.85 -47.14
C ARG A 605 -23.81 -1.18 -48.47
N GLU A 606 -23.31 -2.18 -49.19
CA GLU A 606 -23.89 -2.68 -50.44
C GLU A 606 -25.32 -3.20 -50.21
N LYS A 607 -25.53 -4.08 -49.21
CA LYS A 607 -26.88 -4.55 -48.85
C LYS A 607 -27.82 -3.40 -48.50
N ARG A 608 -27.35 -2.38 -47.78
CA ARG A 608 -28.15 -1.19 -47.45
C ARG A 608 -28.44 -0.32 -48.66
N GLN A 609 -27.47 -0.16 -49.57
CA GLN A 609 -27.67 0.57 -50.83
C GLN A 609 -28.64 -0.16 -51.76
N GLU A 610 -28.55 -1.48 -51.89
CA GLU A 610 -29.50 -2.28 -52.65
C GLU A 610 -30.91 -2.22 -52.06
N ASN A 611 -31.04 -2.35 -50.74
CA ASN A 611 -32.32 -2.21 -50.06
C ASN A 611 -32.89 -0.78 -50.21
N CYS A 612 -32.05 0.25 -50.14
CA CYS A 612 -32.45 1.64 -50.40
C CYS A 612 -32.89 1.86 -51.85
N LYS A 613 -32.20 1.25 -52.84
CA LYS A 613 -32.57 1.30 -54.25
C LYS A 613 -33.86 0.52 -54.53
N GLY A 614 -34.02 -0.67 -53.96
CA GLY A 614 -35.21 -1.51 -54.12
C GLY A 614 -36.45 -0.90 -53.49
N ASN A 615 -36.31 -0.29 -52.31
CA ASN A 615 -37.39 0.43 -51.65
C ASN A 615 -37.44 1.92 -52.03
N ARG A 616 -36.65 2.38 -53.00
CA ARG A 616 -36.60 3.81 -53.38
C ARG A 616 -37.98 4.32 -53.78
N ASN A 617 -38.71 3.56 -54.58
CA ASN A 617 -40.06 3.91 -55.01
C ASN A 617 -41.04 3.88 -53.83
N HIS A 618 -40.94 2.89 -52.94
CA HIS A 618 -41.74 2.80 -51.73
C HIS A 618 -41.48 3.95 -50.74
N TYR A 619 -40.22 4.36 -50.58
CA TYR A 619 -39.82 5.51 -49.76
C TYR A 619 -40.21 6.86 -50.39
N LEU A 620 -40.21 6.95 -51.72
CA LEU A 620 -40.71 8.12 -52.47
C LEU A 620 -42.24 8.24 -52.35
N GLU A 621 -42.98 7.13 -52.48
CA GLU A 621 -44.44 7.07 -52.26
C GLU A 621 -44.80 7.46 -50.83
N LEU A 622 -44.09 6.94 -49.82
CA LEU A 622 -44.30 7.28 -48.41
C LEU A 622 -43.94 8.73 -48.05
N ARG A 623 -43.01 9.37 -48.76
CA ARG A 623 -42.61 10.77 -48.50
C ARG A 623 -43.43 11.81 -49.25
N TYR A 624 -43.83 11.54 -50.48
CA TYR A 624 -44.39 12.59 -51.35
C TYR A 624 -45.80 12.30 -51.88
N GLY A 625 -46.37 11.12 -51.65
CA GLY A 625 -47.65 10.72 -52.23
C GLY A 625 -47.62 10.69 -53.77
N GLU A 626 -48.58 10.01 -54.40
CA GLU A 626 -48.59 9.71 -55.85
C GLU A 626 -48.56 10.91 -56.81
N ASN A 627 -48.55 12.16 -56.33
CA ASN A 627 -48.69 13.36 -57.15
C ASN A 627 -47.68 14.48 -56.84
N HIS A 628 -46.38 14.17 -56.83
CA HIS A 628 -45.36 15.22 -56.96
C HIS A 628 -44.28 14.84 -57.98
N GLN A 629 -44.30 15.53 -59.12
CA GLN A 629 -43.19 15.56 -60.07
C GLN A 629 -41.99 16.24 -59.38
N VAL A 630 -40.92 15.49 -59.20
CA VAL A 630 -39.67 16.00 -58.64
C VAL A 630 -38.93 16.73 -59.76
N GLU A 631 -38.95 18.07 -59.71
CA GLU A 631 -37.98 18.89 -60.44
C GLU A 631 -36.56 18.58 -59.92
N ASN A 632 -35.61 18.51 -60.84
CA ASN A 632 -34.20 18.25 -60.58
C ASN A 632 -33.61 19.30 -59.63
N GLU A 633 -33.56 19.03 -58.33
CA GLU A 633 -32.62 19.68 -57.42
C GLU A 633 -31.29 18.92 -57.42
N SER A 634 -30.52 19.13 -58.50
CA SER A 634 -29.14 18.68 -58.63
C SER A 634 -28.16 19.85 -58.44
N GLU A 635 -28.34 20.68 -57.41
CA GLU A 635 -27.47 21.86 -57.19
C GLU A 635 -26.87 22.02 -55.78
N ASN A 636 -27.13 21.14 -54.78
CA ASN A 636 -26.52 21.30 -53.44
C ASN A 636 -25.93 19.99 -52.88
N VAL A 637 -24.96 19.41 -53.58
CA VAL A 637 -24.05 18.43 -52.98
C VAL A 637 -22.63 18.97 -53.11
N GLU A 638 -22.13 19.63 -52.06
CA GLU A 638 -20.70 19.91 -51.91
C GLU A 638 -20.00 18.59 -51.57
N GLU A 639 -19.34 17.98 -52.56
CA GLU A 639 -18.42 16.87 -52.34
C GLU A 639 -17.09 17.41 -51.77
N GLU A 640 -16.97 17.43 -50.44
CA GLU A 640 -15.66 17.60 -49.79
C GLU A 640 -14.80 16.36 -50.04
N THR A 641 -13.88 16.49 -51.00
CA THR A 641 -12.86 15.47 -51.30
C THR A 641 -11.68 15.69 -50.36
N ILE A 642 -11.57 14.85 -49.31
CA ILE A 642 -10.41 14.86 -48.41
C ILE A 642 -9.36 13.87 -48.96
N GLU A 643 -8.31 14.39 -49.57
CA GLU A 643 -7.16 13.62 -50.05
C GLU A 643 -6.18 13.30 -48.90
N PHE A 644 -5.87 12.02 -48.70
CA PHE A 644 -4.80 11.58 -47.78
C PHE A 644 -3.58 11.15 -48.60
N PHE A 645 -2.44 11.84 -48.41
CA PHE A 645 -1.16 11.39 -48.95
C PHE A 645 -0.66 10.16 -48.18
N VAL A 646 -0.82 8.99 -48.76
CA VAL A 646 -0.17 7.76 -48.29
C VAL A 646 1.22 7.68 -48.92
N LYS A 647 2.27 7.91 -48.14
CA LYS A 647 3.65 7.72 -48.57
C LYS A 647 3.94 6.22 -48.65
N LEU A 648 3.95 5.67 -49.86
CA LEU A 648 4.37 4.31 -50.17
C LEU A 648 5.88 4.34 -50.44
N GLU A 649 6.68 3.77 -49.53
CA GLU A 649 8.08 3.43 -49.83
C GLU A 649 8.09 2.00 -50.41
N GLU A 650 8.24 1.91 -51.73
CA GLU A 650 8.58 0.65 -52.40
C GLU A 650 10.09 0.44 -52.30
N LEU A 651 10.50 -0.63 -51.61
CA LEU A 651 11.85 -1.18 -51.68
C LEU A 651 11.96 -1.96 -53.00
N VAL A 652 12.71 -1.40 -53.95
CA VAL A 652 13.17 -2.12 -55.13
C VAL A 652 14.38 -2.96 -54.71
N GLU A 653 14.24 -4.28 -54.71
CA GLU A 653 15.39 -5.19 -54.73
C GLU A 653 15.92 -5.22 -56.17
N GLU A 654 17.14 -4.72 -56.39
CA GLU A 654 17.89 -4.95 -57.63
C GLU A 654 18.60 -6.30 -57.54
N ASP A 655 18.41 -7.11 -58.59
CA ASP A 655 18.94 -8.47 -58.80
C ASP A 655 20.48 -8.60 -58.74
#